data_AF-A0A150MXB5-F1
#
_entry.id   AF-A0A150MXB5-F1
#
_cell.length_a   1.000
_cell.length_b   1.000
_cell.length_c   1.000
_cell.angle_alpha   90.00
_cell.angle_beta   90.00
_cell.angle_gamma   90.00
#
_symmetry.space_group_name_H-M   'P 1'
#
loop_
_entity.id
_entity.type
_entity.pdbx_description
1 polymer ?
#
loop_
_entity_poly.entity_id
_entity_poly.type
_entity_poly.pdbx_seq_one_letter_code
_entity_poly.pdbx_strand_id
1 'polypeptide(L)'
;MELISKRLLDKLQEQIGRSSTIYILTSFAMKSGVRLLKDSLRAAAGRGADIKICVGDYLFVTQPEALRELISIHPDIEVRLYRSEGISFHPKAYLFEDAEGGYFIVGSSNLSRSALTDGVEWNLGLDKSVDEDVFAEAMEQFLKLFYAPETVPVNAETAADYEKQHQDYHQRHPNLARIWAENEEIELMLPTETEKKQEEETADKIDVVHETAAPYGTIQPRFAQVEALERLEAAYEEGYDKAMVVMATGLGKTYLAAFFARRFSRVLFIAHREEILRQAKQSFERVIPDRTAGLYDGNQKEGNADMVFASIFTLSMKKHLHSFRPDAFDLIIVDEFHHAAARSYERVLCYFQPKFLLGITATPDRSDNKDVYALCDGNVAYRIDFIEAVQRGWLAPFHYYGVYDDTDYSQIKWLGNRYDEEELLQVQLREEMAEKILRAWEKYKKTRTLVFCSSIRQADFLSQYFQRHGYRTVSLHSKQTAISRQQAIAMLERRELDAIFTVDLFNEGVDIPSVDTLLFVRPTESLTVFTQQVGRGLRLYEGKDYCVIIDLIGNYRNADVKLRLFDTWRDETKKTAREPIVPTVPETCELHLDIQAIHLLEEMQKKRQPRKERLLADYRELKQELGRRPTYLELHLHGRSEAAEYKQEFGSYVGFLYWAGELSELEKEVFRKYEPWLVEVERTVMSKSYKMVVLKAMLERGSSGWHEPITPQQAAAFFHRYLTEKEYRKRIDFSDGETKRLWQYDEEKVSKLIARMPMTKWSGSSNGLISFANNVFALQFAIEDEHQEILHNWTKEICEYRLHVYFERKGG
;
A
#
# COMPACT_ATOMS: atom_id res chain seq x y z
N MET A 1 -2.12 -13.39 -37.50
CA MET A 1 -2.81 -12.10 -37.40
C MET A 1 -4.08 -12.14 -38.23
N GLU A 2 -5.21 -11.71 -37.68
CA GLU A 2 -6.57 -11.81 -38.27
C GLU A 2 -7.32 -10.49 -38.04
N LEU A 3 -7.96 -9.94 -39.09
CA LEU A 3 -8.89 -8.82 -38.94
C LEU A 3 -10.30 -9.36 -38.62
N ILE A 4 -10.82 -9.01 -37.44
CA ILE A 4 -12.13 -9.40 -36.95
C ILE A 4 -13.08 -8.20 -37.08
N SER A 5 -13.88 -8.20 -38.14
CA SER A 5 -14.88 -7.16 -38.41
C SER A 5 -16.33 -7.63 -38.26
N LYS A 6 -16.54 -8.93 -38.04
CA LYS A 6 -17.86 -9.57 -37.80
C LYS A 6 -17.67 -10.74 -36.84
N ARG A 7 -18.70 -11.07 -36.07
CA ARG A 7 -18.73 -12.23 -35.15
C ARG A 7 -17.64 -12.21 -34.06
N LEU A 8 -17.34 -11.02 -33.52
CA LEU A 8 -16.41 -10.90 -32.39
C LEU A 8 -16.88 -11.73 -31.19
N LEU A 9 -18.19 -11.73 -30.90
CA LEU A 9 -18.76 -12.54 -29.83
C LEU A 9 -18.38 -14.03 -29.92
N ASP A 10 -18.55 -14.64 -31.10
CA ASP A 10 -18.25 -16.05 -31.31
C ASP A 10 -16.77 -16.34 -31.01
N LYS A 11 -15.88 -15.46 -31.49
CA LYS A 11 -14.44 -15.57 -31.23
C LYS A 11 -14.12 -15.42 -29.74
N LEU A 12 -14.71 -14.44 -29.06
CA LEU A 12 -14.50 -14.26 -27.61
C LEU A 12 -14.99 -15.48 -26.82
N GLN A 13 -16.17 -16.03 -27.14
CA GLN A 13 -16.71 -17.21 -26.46
C GLN A 13 -15.83 -18.45 -26.69
N GLU A 14 -15.31 -18.64 -27.90
CA GLU A 14 -14.35 -19.68 -28.23
C GLU A 14 -13.07 -19.54 -27.39
N GLN A 15 -12.46 -18.35 -27.38
CA GLN A 15 -11.23 -18.11 -26.62
C GLN A 15 -11.43 -18.26 -25.11
N ILE A 16 -12.52 -17.73 -24.55
CA ILE A 16 -12.90 -17.92 -23.14
C ILE A 16 -13.11 -19.41 -22.81
N GLY A 17 -13.66 -20.16 -23.76
CA GLY A 17 -13.94 -21.59 -23.61
C GLY A 17 -12.70 -22.45 -23.41
N ARG A 18 -11.57 -22.08 -24.00
CA ARG A 18 -10.31 -22.86 -23.94
C ARG A 18 -9.25 -22.31 -22.97
N SER A 19 -9.29 -21.02 -22.69
CA SER A 19 -8.17 -20.35 -22.00
C SER A 19 -8.13 -20.63 -20.50
N SER A 20 -6.92 -20.68 -19.95
CA SER A 20 -6.65 -20.70 -18.51
C SER A 20 -6.44 -19.30 -17.92
N THR A 21 -6.08 -18.32 -18.75
CA THR A 21 -5.92 -16.91 -18.38
C THR A 21 -6.80 -16.07 -19.31
N ILE A 22 -7.66 -15.23 -18.74
CA ILE A 22 -8.62 -14.39 -19.48
C ILE A 22 -8.59 -12.97 -18.92
N TYR A 23 -7.96 -12.04 -19.62
CA TYR A 23 -7.88 -10.64 -19.22
C TYR A 23 -8.66 -9.75 -20.19
N ILE A 24 -9.57 -8.95 -19.65
CA ILE A 24 -10.45 -8.07 -20.43
C ILE A 24 -10.25 -6.64 -19.96
N LEU A 25 -9.86 -5.77 -20.87
CA LEU A 25 -9.71 -4.34 -20.66
C LEU A 25 -10.70 -3.62 -21.57
N THR A 26 -11.65 -2.89 -21.02
CA THR A 26 -12.67 -2.19 -21.79
C THR A 26 -12.87 -0.78 -21.27
N SER A 27 -13.06 0.16 -22.18
CA SER A 27 -13.23 1.58 -21.84
C SER A 27 -14.51 1.80 -21.05
N PHE A 28 -15.58 1.10 -21.44
CA PHE A 28 -16.82 1.02 -20.68
C PHE A 28 -17.47 -0.36 -20.78
N ALA A 29 -18.39 -0.65 -19.86
CA ALA A 29 -19.21 -1.85 -19.89
C ALA A 29 -20.71 -1.54 -19.83
N MET A 30 -21.47 -2.21 -20.69
CA MET A 30 -22.93 -2.18 -20.67
C MET A 30 -23.47 -3.55 -20.24
N LYS A 31 -24.59 -3.53 -19.52
CA LYS A 31 -25.28 -4.75 -19.06
C LYS A 31 -25.59 -5.71 -20.20
N SER A 32 -25.92 -5.15 -21.37
CA SER A 32 -26.22 -5.90 -22.58
C SER A 32 -25.04 -6.70 -23.12
N GLY A 33 -23.81 -6.18 -23.00
CA GLY A 33 -22.58 -6.87 -23.42
C GLY A 33 -22.14 -7.92 -22.40
N VAL A 34 -22.13 -7.58 -21.11
CA VAL A 34 -21.79 -8.51 -20.02
C VAL A 34 -22.62 -9.79 -20.09
N ARG A 35 -23.94 -9.67 -20.34
CA ARG A 35 -24.85 -10.81 -20.47
C ARG A 35 -24.48 -11.81 -21.56
N LEU A 36 -23.84 -11.36 -22.64
CA LEU A 36 -23.47 -12.23 -23.75
C LEU A 36 -22.26 -13.12 -23.41
N LEU A 37 -21.37 -12.67 -22.53
CA LEU A 37 -20.19 -13.42 -22.10
C LEU A 37 -20.40 -14.15 -20.76
N LYS A 38 -21.49 -13.85 -20.05
CA LYS A 38 -21.78 -14.34 -18.69
C LYS A 38 -21.59 -15.84 -18.52
N ASP A 39 -22.23 -16.64 -19.37
CA ASP A 39 -22.20 -18.11 -19.24
C ASP A 39 -20.81 -18.66 -19.58
N SER A 40 -20.12 -18.07 -20.56
CA SER A 40 -18.75 -18.45 -20.93
C SER A 40 -17.74 -18.13 -19.82
N LEU A 41 -17.82 -16.94 -19.24
CA LEU A 41 -16.97 -16.53 -18.11
C LEU A 41 -17.24 -17.39 -16.87
N ARG A 42 -18.51 -17.71 -16.58
CA ARG A 42 -18.87 -18.62 -15.48
C ARG A 42 -18.29 -20.01 -15.69
N ALA A 43 -18.41 -20.55 -16.90
CA ALA A 43 -17.84 -21.86 -17.22
C ALA A 43 -16.31 -21.85 -17.09
N ALA A 44 -15.63 -20.79 -17.54
CA ALA A 44 -14.18 -20.65 -17.41
C ALA A 44 -13.73 -20.54 -15.95
N ALA A 45 -14.42 -19.73 -15.14
CA ALA A 45 -14.14 -19.63 -13.71
C ALA A 45 -14.34 -20.97 -13.00
N GLY A 46 -15.38 -21.74 -13.35
CA GLY A 46 -15.61 -23.09 -12.83
C GLY A 46 -14.52 -24.10 -13.20
N ARG A 47 -13.75 -23.86 -14.27
CA ARG A 47 -12.54 -24.63 -14.60
C ARG A 47 -11.29 -24.17 -13.84
N GLY A 48 -11.39 -23.11 -13.04
CA GLY A 48 -10.28 -22.51 -12.30
C GLY A 48 -9.47 -21.48 -13.08
N ALA A 49 -9.98 -20.99 -14.22
CA ALA A 49 -9.28 -19.97 -15.03
C ALA A 49 -9.00 -18.69 -14.22
N ASP A 50 -7.87 -18.03 -14.49
CA ASP A 50 -7.53 -16.71 -13.96
C ASP A 50 -8.21 -15.63 -14.79
N ILE A 51 -9.26 -15.02 -14.25
CA ILE A 51 -10.09 -14.05 -14.98
C ILE A 51 -9.99 -12.67 -14.33
N LYS A 52 -9.53 -11.69 -15.10
CA LYS A 52 -9.40 -10.29 -14.67
C LYS A 52 -10.10 -9.35 -15.65
N ILE A 53 -10.94 -8.45 -15.14
CA ILE A 53 -11.73 -7.54 -15.97
C ILE A 53 -11.54 -6.11 -15.46
N CYS A 54 -10.91 -5.25 -16.26
CA CYS A 54 -10.78 -3.82 -16.01
C CYS A 54 -11.79 -3.04 -16.85
N VAL A 55 -12.58 -2.19 -16.20
CA VAL A 55 -13.59 -1.33 -16.85
C VAL A 55 -13.30 0.12 -16.51
N GLY A 56 -13.40 1.05 -17.44
CA GLY A 56 -13.30 2.49 -17.15
C GLY A 56 -14.60 3.12 -16.67
N ASP A 57 -14.49 4.23 -15.93
CA ASP A 57 -15.62 5.09 -15.56
C ASP A 57 -15.69 6.42 -16.35
N TYR A 58 -14.89 6.57 -17.40
CA TYR A 58 -14.83 7.82 -18.17
C TYR A 58 -16.22 8.26 -18.65
N LEU A 59 -16.55 9.52 -18.39
CA LEU A 59 -17.87 10.13 -18.60
C LEU A 59 -19.05 9.37 -17.96
N PHE A 60 -18.78 8.50 -17.00
CA PHE A 60 -19.73 7.60 -16.35
C PHE A 60 -20.53 6.73 -17.33
N VAL A 61 -19.98 6.38 -18.50
CA VAL A 61 -20.70 5.58 -19.52
C VAL A 61 -20.96 4.14 -19.06
N THR A 62 -20.09 3.61 -18.20
CA THR A 62 -20.25 2.26 -17.63
C THR A 62 -21.51 2.17 -16.81
N GLN A 63 -22.37 1.19 -17.11
CA GLN A 63 -23.63 1.01 -16.40
C GLN A 63 -23.39 0.36 -15.02
N PRO A 64 -23.95 0.89 -13.92
CA PRO A 64 -23.84 0.26 -12.60
C PRO A 64 -24.35 -1.19 -12.59
N GLU A 65 -25.40 -1.50 -13.36
CA GLU A 65 -25.90 -2.87 -13.50
C GLU A 65 -24.90 -3.80 -14.20
N ALA A 66 -24.05 -3.28 -15.08
CA ALA A 66 -23.01 -4.07 -15.74
C ALA A 66 -21.96 -4.52 -14.71
N LEU A 67 -21.53 -3.61 -13.84
CA LEU A 67 -20.59 -3.90 -12.75
C LEU A 67 -21.17 -4.93 -11.78
N ARG A 68 -22.43 -4.76 -11.34
CA ARG A 68 -23.11 -5.75 -10.49
C ARG A 68 -23.24 -7.11 -11.16
N GLU A 69 -23.53 -7.12 -12.46
CA GLU A 69 -23.68 -8.37 -13.20
C GLU A 69 -22.33 -9.09 -13.32
N LEU A 70 -21.22 -8.40 -13.57
CA LEU A 70 -19.86 -8.96 -13.60
C LEU A 70 -19.46 -9.64 -12.29
N ILE A 71 -19.63 -8.96 -11.15
CA ILE A 71 -19.26 -9.54 -9.84
C ILE A 71 -20.19 -10.70 -9.41
N SER A 72 -21.40 -10.79 -9.99
CA SER A 72 -22.34 -11.89 -9.72
C SER A 72 -22.04 -13.18 -10.52
N ILE A 73 -21.09 -13.15 -11.46
CA ILE A 73 -20.80 -14.29 -12.35
C ILE A 73 -20.20 -15.45 -11.56
N HIS A 74 -19.11 -15.17 -10.84
CA HIS A 74 -18.34 -16.13 -10.04
C HIS A 74 -17.39 -15.37 -9.07
N PRO A 75 -17.17 -15.84 -7.83
CA PRO A 75 -16.30 -15.17 -6.85
C PRO A 75 -14.83 -15.06 -7.26
N ASP A 76 -14.34 -15.99 -8.09
CA ASP A 76 -12.93 -16.01 -8.54
C ASP A 76 -12.62 -15.03 -9.68
N ILE A 77 -13.62 -14.30 -10.19
CA ILE A 77 -13.42 -13.28 -11.24
C ILE A 77 -13.04 -11.96 -10.57
N GLU A 78 -11.85 -11.46 -10.84
CA GLU A 78 -11.41 -10.17 -10.30
C GLU A 78 -11.83 -9.03 -11.23
N VAL A 79 -12.70 -8.15 -10.75
CA VAL A 79 -13.20 -7.01 -11.51
C VAL A 79 -12.68 -5.73 -10.87
N ARG A 80 -12.15 -4.81 -11.68
CA ARG A 80 -11.67 -3.50 -11.23
C ARG A 80 -12.24 -2.38 -12.10
N LEU A 81 -12.54 -1.25 -11.47
CA LEU A 81 -13.00 -0.03 -12.11
C LEU A 81 -11.86 0.97 -12.12
N TYR A 82 -11.44 1.41 -13.29
CA TYR A 82 -10.47 2.49 -13.46
C TYR A 82 -11.18 3.83 -13.26
N ARG A 83 -10.72 4.58 -12.25
CA ARG A 83 -11.16 5.94 -11.97
C ARG A 83 -10.43 6.89 -12.87
N SER A 84 -11.14 7.35 -13.88
CA SER A 84 -10.61 8.23 -14.91
C SER A 84 -10.35 9.63 -14.38
N GLU A 85 -11.10 10.09 -13.38
CA GLU A 85 -11.01 11.45 -12.82
C GLU A 85 -11.09 12.55 -13.91
N GLY A 86 -11.80 12.26 -15.01
CA GLY A 86 -11.91 13.17 -16.16
C GLY A 86 -10.85 12.95 -17.25
N ILE A 87 -9.84 12.11 -17.00
CA ILE A 87 -8.87 11.68 -18.02
C ILE A 87 -9.52 10.62 -18.92
N SER A 88 -9.26 10.72 -20.21
CA SER A 88 -9.69 9.81 -21.27
C SER A 88 -9.16 8.38 -21.00
N PHE A 89 -10.04 7.40 -20.86
CA PHE A 89 -9.69 5.98 -20.70
C PHE A 89 -10.33 5.15 -21.81
N HIS A 90 -9.61 4.98 -22.93
CA HIS A 90 -10.14 4.31 -24.12
C HIS A 90 -9.48 2.98 -24.55
N PRO A 91 -8.77 2.22 -23.69
CA PRO A 91 -8.24 0.93 -24.11
C PRO A 91 -9.36 -0.11 -24.27
N LYS A 92 -9.19 -1.00 -25.25
CA LYS A 92 -10.10 -2.11 -25.57
C LYS A 92 -9.28 -3.30 -26.02
N ALA A 93 -9.04 -4.22 -25.09
CA ALA A 93 -8.21 -5.38 -25.30
C ALA A 93 -8.81 -6.62 -24.64
N TYR A 94 -8.69 -7.76 -25.31
CA TYR A 94 -9.09 -9.07 -24.81
C TYR A 94 -7.90 -10.02 -24.97
N LEU A 95 -7.29 -10.42 -23.86
CA LEU A 95 -6.08 -11.24 -23.82
C LEU A 95 -6.43 -12.62 -23.27
N PHE A 96 -5.94 -13.65 -23.94
CA PHE A 96 -6.24 -15.04 -23.67
C PHE A 96 -4.94 -15.84 -23.68
N GLU A 97 -4.73 -16.69 -22.68
CA GLU A 97 -3.57 -17.57 -22.64
C GLU A 97 -3.97 -18.95 -22.12
N ASP A 98 -3.38 -19.99 -22.72
CA ASP A 98 -3.45 -21.37 -22.25
C ASP A 98 -2.04 -22.00 -22.21
N ALA A 99 -1.98 -23.32 -22.02
CA ALA A 99 -0.72 -24.05 -21.96
C ALA A 99 -0.04 -24.20 -23.34
N GLU A 100 -0.81 -24.13 -24.44
CA GLU A 100 -0.38 -24.43 -25.80
C GLU A 100 -0.12 -23.15 -26.63
N GLY A 101 -0.66 -22.00 -26.21
CA GLY A 101 -0.45 -20.72 -26.88
C GLY A 101 -1.14 -19.54 -26.18
N GLY A 102 -1.31 -18.45 -26.94
CA GLY A 102 -2.00 -17.26 -26.49
C GLY A 102 -2.65 -16.53 -27.65
N TYR A 103 -3.67 -15.75 -27.37
CA TYR A 103 -4.40 -14.97 -28.36
C TYR A 103 -4.77 -13.63 -27.76
N PHE A 104 -4.49 -12.53 -28.45
CA PHE A 104 -4.94 -11.22 -28.01
C PHE A 104 -5.71 -10.51 -29.10
N ILE A 105 -6.71 -9.73 -28.69
CA ILE A 105 -7.55 -8.92 -29.56
C ILE A 105 -7.48 -7.49 -29.08
N VAL A 106 -7.11 -6.55 -29.96
CA VAL A 106 -7.16 -5.11 -29.69
C VAL A 106 -7.96 -4.44 -30.80
N GLY A 107 -8.82 -3.48 -30.45
CA GLY A 107 -9.66 -2.82 -31.44
C GLY A 107 -10.59 -1.76 -30.89
N SER A 108 -11.71 -1.53 -31.56
CA SER A 108 -12.71 -0.52 -31.20
C SER A 108 -13.84 -1.06 -30.31
N SER A 109 -13.88 -2.37 -30.03
CA SER A 109 -15.04 -3.02 -29.41
C SER A 109 -15.03 -3.03 -27.89
N ASN A 110 -15.98 -2.31 -27.28
CA ASN A 110 -16.26 -2.34 -25.84
C ASN A 110 -17.16 -3.52 -25.44
N LEU A 111 -17.35 -3.72 -24.13
CA LEU A 111 -18.27 -4.72 -23.58
C LEU A 111 -19.74 -4.27 -23.68
N SER A 112 -20.27 -4.18 -24.90
CA SER A 112 -21.67 -3.84 -25.21
C SER A 112 -22.24 -4.78 -26.29
N ARG A 113 -23.57 -4.95 -26.34
CA ARG A 113 -24.17 -5.83 -27.37
C ARG A 113 -23.80 -5.38 -28.79
N SER A 114 -23.93 -4.09 -29.09
CA SER A 114 -23.65 -3.57 -30.43
C SER A 114 -22.19 -3.84 -30.83
N ALA A 115 -21.23 -3.57 -29.95
CA ALA A 115 -19.82 -3.77 -30.26
C ALA A 115 -19.44 -5.26 -30.45
N LEU A 116 -20.16 -6.18 -29.77
CA LEU A 116 -19.85 -7.61 -29.85
C LEU A 116 -20.57 -8.35 -30.98
N THR A 117 -21.72 -7.85 -31.47
CA THR A 117 -22.56 -8.54 -32.48
C THR A 117 -22.59 -7.85 -33.84
N ASP A 118 -23.34 -6.76 -33.95
CA ASP A 118 -23.81 -6.20 -35.22
C ASP A 118 -23.21 -4.82 -35.55
N GLY A 119 -22.46 -4.24 -34.62
CA GLY A 119 -21.77 -2.96 -34.80
C GLY A 119 -20.66 -3.03 -35.83
N VAL A 120 -20.39 -1.89 -36.48
CA VAL A 120 -19.25 -1.76 -37.39
C VAL A 120 -18.00 -1.51 -36.57
N GLU A 121 -17.28 -2.58 -36.30
CA GLU A 121 -16.14 -2.60 -35.38
C GLU A 121 -14.93 -3.23 -36.05
N TRP A 122 -13.74 -2.70 -35.80
CA TRP A 122 -12.50 -3.26 -36.32
C TRP A 122 -11.65 -3.73 -35.15
N ASN A 123 -11.36 -5.03 -35.13
CA ASN A 123 -10.49 -5.62 -34.14
C ASN A 123 -9.39 -6.42 -34.82
N LEU A 124 -8.19 -6.35 -34.28
CA LEU A 124 -7.06 -7.14 -34.72
C LEU A 124 -6.80 -8.26 -33.73
N GLY A 125 -6.92 -9.49 -34.21
CA GLY A 125 -6.56 -10.69 -33.48
C GLY A 125 -5.14 -11.13 -33.81
N LEU A 126 -4.35 -11.40 -32.78
CA LEU A 126 -2.96 -11.81 -32.89
C LEU A 126 -2.74 -13.06 -32.04
N ASP A 127 -2.18 -14.08 -32.68
CA ASP A 127 -1.77 -15.30 -32.00
C ASP A 127 -0.37 -15.09 -31.43
N LYS A 128 -0.12 -15.59 -30.22
CA LYS A 128 1.17 -15.48 -29.53
C LYS A 128 2.33 -16.01 -30.36
N SER A 129 2.09 -17.02 -31.21
CA SER A 129 3.11 -17.57 -32.12
C SER A 129 3.61 -16.59 -33.19
N VAL A 130 2.86 -15.50 -33.44
CA VAL A 130 3.24 -14.47 -34.41
C VAL A 130 4.31 -13.55 -33.83
N ASP A 131 4.13 -13.15 -32.57
CA ASP A 131 5.05 -12.26 -31.84
C ASP A 131 4.87 -12.48 -30.34
N GLU A 132 5.81 -13.21 -29.73
CA GLU A 132 5.76 -13.55 -28.31
C GLU A 132 6.07 -12.34 -27.43
N ASP A 133 6.93 -11.45 -27.89
CA ASP A 133 7.36 -10.25 -27.15
C ASP A 133 6.20 -9.26 -27.04
N VAL A 134 5.50 -8.98 -28.14
CA VAL A 134 4.31 -8.11 -28.15
C VAL A 134 3.19 -8.67 -27.26
N PHE A 135 3.00 -9.99 -27.25
CA PHE A 135 2.02 -10.63 -26.37
C PHE A 135 2.39 -10.48 -24.89
N ALA A 136 3.67 -10.69 -24.56
CA ALA A 136 4.17 -10.53 -23.20
C ALA A 136 4.05 -9.08 -22.72
N GLU A 137 4.41 -8.11 -23.55
CA GLU A 137 4.25 -6.68 -23.28
C GLU A 137 2.77 -6.32 -23.03
N ALA A 138 1.85 -6.78 -23.88
CA ALA A 138 0.42 -6.50 -23.71
C ALA A 138 -0.14 -7.07 -22.39
N MET A 139 0.32 -8.26 -21.98
CA MET A 139 -0.04 -8.89 -20.72
C MET A 139 0.47 -8.10 -19.50
N GLU A 140 1.71 -7.59 -19.59
CA GLU A 140 2.29 -6.75 -18.55
C GLU A 140 1.59 -5.39 -18.44
N GLN A 141 1.35 -4.71 -19.57
CA GLN A 141 0.63 -3.43 -19.58
C GLN A 141 -0.78 -3.60 -18.99
N PHE A 142 -1.47 -4.70 -19.31
CA PHE A 142 -2.74 -5.02 -18.68
C PHE A 142 -2.64 -5.09 -17.16
N LEU A 143 -1.68 -5.86 -16.61
CA LEU A 143 -1.56 -6.01 -15.16
C LEU A 143 -1.12 -4.73 -14.46
N LYS A 144 -0.22 -3.97 -15.08
CA LYS A 144 0.22 -2.66 -14.58
C LYS A 144 -0.98 -1.72 -14.44
N LEU A 145 -1.84 -1.68 -15.45
CA LEU A 145 -3.06 -0.89 -15.44
C LEU A 145 -4.09 -1.45 -14.46
N PHE A 146 -4.28 -2.77 -14.43
CA PHE A 146 -5.24 -3.45 -13.57
C PHE A 146 -4.93 -3.23 -12.08
N TYR A 147 -3.66 -3.27 -11.69
CA TYR A 147 -3.22 -3.02 -10.30
C TYR A 147 -2.75 -1.58 -10.07
N ALA A 148 -3.08 -0.66 -10.98
CA ALA A 148 -2.73 0.75 -10.83
C ALA A 148 -3.49 1.39 -9.65
N PRO A 149 -2.90 2.39 -8.96
CA PRO A 149 -3.56 3.14 -7.88
C PRO A 149 -4.90 3.75 -8.28
N GLU A 150 -5.06 4.08 -9.56
CA GLU A 150 -6.27 4.66 -10.16
C GLU A 150 -7.41 3.64 -10.28
N THR A 151 -7.16 2.36 -10.04
CA THR A 151 -8.20 1.34 -10.08
C THR A 151 -8.75 1.03 -8.69
N VAL A 152 -10.04 0.77 -8.60
CA VAL A 152 -10.70 0.26 -7.38
C VAL A 152 -11.26 -1.13 -7.64
N PRO A 153 -11.14 -2.07 -6.68
CA PRO A 153 -11.81 -3.37 -6.79
C PRO A 153 -13.32 -3.16 -6.88
N VAL A 154 -13.99 -3.85 -7.79
CA VAL A 154 -15.46 -3.81 -7.89
C VAL A 154 -16.04 -4.87 -6.96
N ASN A 155 -16.81 -4.41 -5.99
CA ASN A 155 -17.60 -5.23 -5.08
C ASN A 155 -18.96 -4.53 -4.81
N ALA A 156 -19.74 -5.05 -3.85
CA ALA A 156 -21.05 -4.50 -3.54
C ALA A 156 -21.00 -3.03 -3.09
N GLU A 157 -20.03 -2.67 -2.26
CA GLU A 157 -19.87 -1.30 -1.72
C GLU A 157 -19.42 -0.34 -2.82
N THR A 158 -18.34 -0.67 -3.55
CA THR A 158 -17.80 0.20 -4.60
C THR A 158 -18.76 0.33 -5.79
N ALA A 159 -19.55 -0.71 -6.10
CA ALA A 159 -20.58 -0.63 -7.14
C ALA A 159 -21.74 0.28 -6.72
N ALA A 160 -22.12 0.28 -5.44
CA ALA A 160 -23.12 1.19 -4.90
C ALA A 160 -22.62 2.64 -4.87
N ASP A 161 -21.36 2.85 -4.46
CA ASP A 161 -20.71 4.16 -4.52
C ASP A 161 -20.64 4.70 -5.95
N TYR A 162 -20.24 3.86 -6.90
CA TYR A 162 -20.23 4.20 -8.32
C TYR A 162 -21.64 4.51 -8.84
N GLU A 163 -22.67 3.75 -8.46
CA GLU A 163 -24.05 4.05 -8.85
C GLU A 163 -24.48 5.44 -8.40
N LYS A 164 -24.14 5.82 -7.16
CA LYS A 164 -24.46 7.15 -6.64
C LYS A 164 -23.77 8.25 -7.44
N GLN A 165 -22.48 8.07 -7.74
CA GLN A 165 -21.70 9.02 -8.57
C GLN A 165 -22.25 9.10 -9.99
N HIS A 166 -22.57 7.96 -10.60
CA HIS A 166 -23.17 7.86 -11.91
C HIS A 166 -24.50 8.60 -11.97
N GLN A 167 -25.38 8.41 -10.99
CA GLN A 167 -26.67 9.12 -10.90
C GLN A 167 -26.50 10.63 -10.76
N ASP A 168 -25.62 11.08 -9.86
CA ASP A 168 -25.33 12.51 -9.65
C ASP A 168 -24.74 13.16 -10.92
N TYR A 169 -23.82 12.47 -11.60
CA TYR A 169 -23.24 12.93 -12.86
C TYR A 169 -24.29 13.08 -13.97
N HIS A 170 -25.15 12.07 -14.16
CA HIS A 170 -26.20 12.09 -15.19
C HIS A 170 -27.32 13.08 -14.89
N GLN A 171 -27.61 13.36 -13.61
CA GLN A 171 -28.54 14.42 -13.22
C GLN A 171 -27.99 15.80 -13.57
N ARG A 172 -26.68 16.03 -13.40
CA ARG A 172 -26.02 17.31 -13.73
C ARG A 172 -25.77 17.50 -15.22
N HIS A 173 -25.64 16.41 -15.98
CA HIS A 173 -25.29 16.42 -17.42
C HIS A 173 -26.32 15.66 -18.28
N PRO A 174 -27.55 16.20 -18.44
CA PRO A 174 -28.60 15.52 -19.21
C PRO A 174 -28.29 15.37 -20.71
N ASN A 175 -27.32 16.12 -21.26
CA ASN A 175 -26.92 16.10 -22.67
C ASN A 175 -25.58 15.38 -22.91
N LEU A 176 -25.38 14.22 -22.27
CA LEU A 176 -24.14 13.44 -22.29
C LEU A 176 -23.60 13.17 -23.71
N ALA A 177 -24.49 12.90 -24.68
CA ALA A 177 -24.10 12.64 -26.08
C ALA A 177 -23.44 13.85 -26.77
N ARG A 178 -23.81 15.07 -26.37
CA ARG A 178 -23.21 16.30 -26.92
C ARG A 178 -21.85 16.58 -26.29
N ILE A 179 -21.71 16.33 -24.98
CA ILE A 179 -20.45 16.45 -24.24
C ILE A 179 -19.44 15.40 -24.73
N TRP A 180 -19.90 14.18 -25.03
CA TRP A 180 -19.05 13.13 -25.58
C TRP A 180 -18.45 13.56 -26.93
N ALA A 181 -19.27 14.10 -27.84
CA ALA A 181 -18.78 14.61 -29.12
C ALA A 181 -17.87 15.85 -28.98
N GLU A 182 -18.22 16.81 -28.11
CA GLU A 182 -17.43 18.03 -27.88
C GLU A 182 -16.06 17.70 -27.27
N ASN A 183 -15.96 16.74 -26.34
CA ASN A 183 -14.69 16.34 -25.73
C ASN A 183 -13.81 15.53 -26.69
N GLU A 184 -14.41 14.68 -27.53
CA GLU A 184 -13.70 13.93 -28.57
C GLU A 184 -13.13 14.88 -29.65
N GLU A 185 -13.87 15.94 -30.03
CA GLU A 185 -13.38 17.01 -30.92
C GLU A 185 -12.26 17.85 -30.30
N ILE A 186 -12.34 18.19 -29.00
CA ILE A 186 -11.29 18.97 -28.32
C ILE A 186 -9.97 18.16 -28.24
N GLU A 187 -10.04 16.85 -28.02
CA GLU A 187 -8.86 15.97 -27.98
C GLU A 187 -8.25 15.78 -29.39
N LEU A 188 -9.08 15.69 -30.44
CA LEU A 188 -8.64 15.58 -31.85
C LEU A 188 -8.04 16.88 -32.41
N MET A 189 -8.33 18.05 -31.81
CA MET A 189 -7.80 19.36 -32.24
C MET A 189 -6.47 19.75 -31.56
N LEU A 190 -5.96 18.94 -30.63
CA LEU A 190 -4.62 19.09 -30.06
C LEU A 190 -3.64 18.18 -30.82
N PRO A 191 -2.58 18.73 -31.47
CA PRO A 191 -1.68 17.92 -32.28
C PRO A 191 -0.87 16.99 -31.39
N THR A 192 -1.21 15.70 -31.41
CA THR A 192 -0.43 14.61 -30.83
C THR A 192 0.12 13.74 -31.94
N GLU A 193 0.84 14.33 -32.90
CA GLU A 193 1.69 13.56 -33.82
C GLU A 193 2.62 14.49 -34.61
N THR A 194 3.88 14.55 -34.20
CA THR A 194 4.98 14.60 -35.16
C THR A 194 6.16 13.87 -34.52
N GLU A 195 6.81 13.01 -35.32
CA GLU A 195 8.08 12.32 -35.02
C GLU A 195 7.97 10.94 -34.34
N LYS A 196 7.24 10.02 -35.00
CA LYS A 196 7.55 8.58 -34.97
C LYS A 196 7.72 8.05 -36.39
N LYS A 197 8.68 8.57 -37.14
CA LYS A 197 9.20 7.97 -38.40
C LYS A 197 10.61 8.45 -38.68
N GLN A 198 11.59 8.02 -37.89
CA GLN A 198 13.01 8.07 -38.26
C GLN A 198 13.89 7.28 -37.26
N GLU A 199 13.58 6.00 -36.98
CA GLU A 199 14.39 5.21 -36.03
C GLU A 199 14.74 3.77 -36.46
N GLU A 200 14.43 3.33 -37.70
CA GLU A 200 14.74 1.95 -38.12
C GLU A 200 15.95 1.77 -39.05
N GLU A 201 16.75 2.80 -39.32
CA GLU A 201 17.99 2.62 -40.09
C GLU A 201 19.15 3.40 -39.46
N THR A 202 19.77 2.83 -38.42
CA THR A 202 21.20 3.00 -38.05
C THR A 202 21.56 2.10 -36.85
N ALA A 203 21.22 0.82 -36.95
CA ALA A 203 21.80 -0.22 -36.11
C ALA A 203 23.02 -0.81 -36.82
N ASP A 204 24.14 -0.08 -36.84
CA ASP A 204 25.42 -0.72 -37.11
C ASP A 204 26.60 0.08 -36.54
N LYS A 205 27.37 -0.61 -35.69
CA LYS A 205 28.68 -0.25 -35.11
C LYS A 205 28.71 0.85 -34.04
N ILE A 206 28.55 0.42 -32.79
CA ILE A 206 29.28 1.02 -31.66
C ILE A 206 30.24 -0.04 -31.14
N ASP A 207 31.54 0.17 -31.35
CA ASP A 207 32.60 -0.62 -30.74
C ASP A 207 32.50 -0.50 -29.22
N VAL A 208 32.17 -1.63 -28.57
CA VAL A 208 32.19 -1.76 -27.12
C VAL A 208 33.65 -1.73 -26.68
N VAL A 209 34.09 -0.57 -26.17
CA VAL A 209 35.32 -0.49 -25.39
C VAL A 209 35.03 -1.18 -24.05
N HIS A 210 35.47 -2.43 -23.93
CA HIS A 210 35.53 -3.11 -22.65
C HIS A 210 36.53 -2.37 -21.74
N GLU A 211 36.03 -1.58 -20.79
CA GLU A 211 36.82 -1.25 -19.61
C GLU A 211 37.08 -2.54 -18.83
N THR A 212 38.36 -2.89 -18.67
CA THR A 212 38.80 -3.92 -17.74
C THR A 212 38.36 -3.55 -16.33
N ALA A 213 37.40 -4.29 -15.79
CA ALA A 213 37.01 -4.22 -14.39
C ALA A 213 38.24 -4.46 -13.52
N ALA A 214 38.65 -3.45 -12.75
CA ALA A 214 39.61 -3.65 -11.68
C ALA A 214 39.00 -4.64 -10.66
N PRO A 215 39.73 -5.67 -10.24
CA PRO A 215 39.23 -6.61 -9.24
C PRO A 215 39.09 -5.86 -7.91
N TYR A 216 37.86 -5.48 -7.55
CA TYR A 216 37.55 -5.13 -6.17
C TYR A 216 37.69 -6.40 -5.33
N GLY A 217 38.42 -6.32 -4.22
CA GLY A 217 38.49 -7.42 -3.25
C GLY A 217 37.10 -7.76 -2.67
N THR A 218 37.03 -8.76 -1.80
CA THR A 218 35.79 -9.17 -1.12
C THR A 218 35.10 -7.97 -0.46
N ILE A 219 33.91 -7.61 -0.96
CA ILE A 219 33.08 -6.54 -0.40
C ILE A 219 32.65 -6.94 1.00
N GLN A 220 32.86 -6.05 1.97
CA GLN A 220 32.48 -6.25 3.38
C GLN A 220 31.26 -5.40 3.75
N PRO A 221 30.42 -5.83 4.72
CA PRO A 221 29.32 -5.03 5.23
C PRO A 221 29.80 -3.69 5.79
N ARG A 222 29.07 -2.61 5.52
CA ARG A 222 29.31 -1.30 6.12
C ARG A 222 28.81 -1.26 7.56
N PHE A 223 29.27 -0.29 8.35
CA PHE A 223 28.91 -0.12 9.77
C PHE A 223 27.41 -0.25 10.06
N ALA A 224 26.53 0.28 9.18
CA ALA A 224 25.09 0.25 9.37
C ALA A 224 24.47 -1.14 9.09
N GLN A 225 25.15 -1.95 8.29
CA GLN A 225 24.71 -3.27 7.87
C GLN A 225 25.13 -4.34 8.88
N VAL A 226 26.22 -4.14 9.62
CA VAL A 226 26.72 -5.10 10.62
C VAL A 226 25.66 -5.32 11.71
N GLU A 227 25.19 -4.24 12.35
CA GLU A 227 24.18 -4.33 13.41
C GLU A 227 22.86 -4.94 12.91
N ALA A 228 22.41 -4.51 11.72
CA ALA A 228 21.21 -5.04 11.11
C ALA A 228 21.34 -6.54 10.78
N LEU A 229 22.51 -6.97 10.30
CA LEU A 229 22.79 -8.37 9.98
C LEU A 229 22.83 -9.23 11.24
N GLU A 230 23.48 -8.77 12.31
CA GLU A 230 23.54 -9.47 13.61
C GLU A 230 22.14 -9.69 14.19
N ARG A 231 21.27 -8.65 14.17
CA ARG A 231 19.89 -8.78 14.63
C ARG A 231 19.05 -9.73 13.78
N LEU A 232 19.26 -9.68 12.47
CA LEU A 232 18.56 -10.56 11.54
C LEU A 232 19.03 -12.02 11.66
N GLU A 233 20.31 -12.23 11.96
CA GLU A 233 20.87 -13.55 12.29
C GLU A 233 20.31 -14.09 13.61
N ALA A 234 20.24 -13.25 14.65
CA ALA A 234 19.63 -13.63 15.92
C ALA A 234 18.15 -14.04 15.74
N ALA A 235 17.36 -13.26 14.98
CA ALA A 235 15.96 -13.62 14.70
C ALA A 235 15.85 -14.97 13.99
N TYR A 236 16.75 -15.27 13.06
CA TYR A 236 16.78 -16.57 12.39
C TYR A 236 17.15 -17.71 13.36
N GLU A 237 18.17 -17.52 14.20
CA GLU A 237 18.61 -18.51 15.20
C GLU A 237 17.57 -18.78 16.30
N GLU A 238 16.76 -17.76 16.65
CA GLU A 238 15.64 -17.87 17.59
C GLU A 238 14.44 -18.63 17.02
N GLY A 239 14.47 -18.97 15.73
CA GLY A 239 13.48 -19.79 15.06
C GLY A 239 12.32 -19.01 14.42
N TYR A 240 12.46 -17.69 14.23
CA TYR A 240 11.52 -16.94 13.40
C TYR A 240 11.69 -17.36 11.93
N ASP A 241 10.58 -17.50 11.21
CA ASP A 241 10.52 -17.81 9.78
C ASP A 241 10.24 -16.56 8.92
N LYS A 242 9.97 -15.41 9.56
CA LYS A 242 9.76 -14.12 8.89
C LYS A 242 10.32 -12.98 9.72
N ALA A 243 10.85 -11.97 9.06
CA ALA A 243 11.29 -10.74 9.72
C ALA A 243 11.21 -9.53 8.76
N MET A 244 10.99 -8.36 9.35
CA MET A 244 11.11 -7.09 8.66
C MET A 244 12.33 -6.31 9.12
N VAL A 245 13.04 -5.70 8.17
CA VAL A 245 14.11 -4.73 8.42
C VAL A 245 13.69 -3.37 7.89
N VAL A 246 13.69 -2.40 8.79
CA VAL A 246 13.43 -1.00 8.48
C VAL A 246 14.74 -0.22 8.51
N MET A 247 15.18 0.27 7.36
CA MET A 247 16.40 1.07 7.25
C MET A 247 16.20 2.28 6.35
N ALA A 248 16.62 3.45 6.84
CA ALA A 248 16.63 4.68 6.06
C ALA A 248 17.24 4.50 4.65
N THR A 249 16.70 5.22 3.67
CA THR A 249 17.24 5.21 2.30
C THR A 249 18.70 5.68 2.31
N GLY A 250 19.54 5.06 1.49
CA GLY A 250 20.98 5.35 1.44
C GLY A 250 21.87 4.49 2.34
N LEU A 251 21.31 3.71 3.28
CA LEU A 251 22.09 2.80 4.14
C LEU A 251 22.41 1.43 3.52
N GLY A 252 22.05 1.20 2.26
CA GLY A 252 22.41 -0.01 1.52
C GLY A 252 21.57 -1.24 1.85
N LYS A 253 20.23 -1.09 1.90
CA LYS A 253 19.23 -2.17 2.06
C LYS A 253 19.50 -3.40 1.19
N THR A 254 19.77 -3.18 -0.10
CA THR A 254 20.02 -4.25 -1.08
C THR A 254 21.29 -5.05 -0.77
N TYR A 255 22.36 -4.38 -0.30
CA TYR A 255 23.59 -5.06 0.11
C TYR A 255 23.40 -5.84 1.41
N LEU A 256 22.65 -5.31 2.39
CA LEU A 256 22.27 -6.08 3.59
C LEU A 256 21.54 -7.37 3.20
N ALA A 257 20.56 -7.27 2.30
CA ALA A 257 19.82 -8.40 1.76
C ALA A 257 20.75 -9.46 1.13
N ALA A 258 21.72 -8.99 0.33
CA ALA A 258 22.72 -9.85 -0.32
C ALA A 258 23.64 -10.57 0.69
N PHE A 259 24.09 -9.87 1.74
CA PHE A 259 24.91 -10.49 2.79
C PHE A 259 24.12 -11.56 3.55
N PHE A 260 22.87 -11.27 3.90
CA PHE A 260 21.97 -12.24 4.53
C PHE A 260 21.67 -13.45 3.61
N ALA A 261 21.51 -13.22 2.31
CA ALA A 261 21.24 -14.27 1.33
C ALA A 261 22.34 -15.36 1.21
N ARG A 262 23.58 -15.08 1.65
CA ARG A 262 24.71 -16.04 1.55
C ARG A 262 24.45 -17.39 2.21
N ARG A 263 23.63 -17.46 3.25
CA ARG A 263 23.35 -18.72 3.98
C ARG A 263 22.27 -19.60 3.35
N PHE A 264 21.52 -19.06 2.40
CA PHE A 264 20.43 -19.77 1.72
C PHE A 264 20.91 -20.25 0.35
N SER A 265 20.41 -21.39 -0.14
CA SER A 265 20.88 -21.92 -1.43
C SER A 265 20.10 -21.31 -2.58
N ARG A 266 18.78 -21.21 -2.45
CA ARG A 266 17.89 -20.66 -3.49
C ARG A 266 17.15 -19.43 -3.00
N VAL A 267 17.34 -18.30 -3.67
CA VAL A 267 16.88 -16.98 -3.22
C VAL A 267 15.96 -16.35 -4.27
N LEU A 268 14.84 -15.80 -3.84
CA LEU A 268 13.93 -15.01 -4.67
C LEU A 268 13.93 -13.56 -4.16
N PHE A 269 14.27 -12.61 -5.02
CA PHE A 269 14.18 -11.18 -4.75
C PHE A 269 13.03 -10.59 -5.55
N ILE A 270 12.07 -9.95 -4.87
CA ILE A 270 10.84 -9.39 -5.45
C ILE A 270 10.88 -7.88 -5.36
N ALA A 271 10.61 -7.21 -6.49
CA ALA A 271 10.37 -5.77 -6.57
C ALA A 271 9.35 -5.44 -7.67
N HIS A 272 8.83 -4.21 -7.66
CA HIS A 272 7.84 -3.72 -8.63
C HIS A 272 8.44 -3.02 -9.85
N ARG A 273 9.72 -2.61 -9.82
CA ARG A 273 10.40 -1.93 -10.94
C ARG A 273 11.57 -2.74 -11.47
N GLU A 274 11.67 -2.86 -12.79
CA GLU A 274 12.76 -3.55 -13.47
C GLU A 274 14.14 -2.93 -13.17
N GLU A 275 14.23 -1.60 -13.08
CA GLU A 275 15.49 -0.91 -12.76
C GLU A 275 16.04 -1.36 -11.38
N ILE A 276 15.15 -1.53 -10.39
CA ILE A 276 15.52 -2.01 -9.05
C ILE A 276 16.00 -3.47 -9.14
N LEU A 277 15.32 -4.32 -9.91
CA LEU A 277 15.72 -5.71 -10.09
C LEU A 277 17.11 -5.84 -10.72
N ARG A 278 17.41 -5.04 -11.76
CA ARG A 278 18.73 -5.04 -12.40
C ARG A 278 19.82 -4.54 -11.46
N GLN A 279 19.56 -3.48 -10.69
CA GLN A 279 20.49 -2.97 -9.67
C GLN A 279 20.72 -3.99 -8.54
N ALA A 280 19.66 -4.68 -8.10
CA ALA A 280 19.74 -5.72 -7.08
C ALA A 280 20.53 -6.93 -7.58
N LYS A 281 20.28 -7.39 -8.81
CA LYS A 281 21.05 -8.46 -9.46
C LYS A 281 22.55 -8.16 -9.44
N GLN A 282 22.95 -6.97 -9.92
CA GLN A 282 24.35 -6.55 -9.90
C GLN A 282 24.94 -6.50 -8.48
N SER A 283 24.16 -6.04 -7.50
CA SER A 283 24.62 -5.98 -6.10
C SER A 283 24.84 -7.37 -5.50
N PHE A 284 23.95 -8.32 -5.80
CA PHE A 284 24.07 -9.70 -5.35
C PHE A 284 25.22 -10.44 -6.06
N GLU A 285 25.41 -10.25 -7.37
CA GLU A 285 26.56 -10.82 -8.11
C GLU A 285 27.90 -10.34 -7.54
N ARG A 286 27.97 -9.09 -7.07
CA ARG A 286 29.17 -8.55 -6.43
C ARG A 286 29.43 -9.13 -5.03
N VAL A 287 28.38 -9.47 -4.29
CA VAL A 287 28.49 -10.03 -2.93
C VAL A 287 28.65 -11.56 -2.95
N ILE A 288 28.04 -12.22 -3.94
CA ILE A 288 27.99 -13.68 -4.11
C ILE A 288 28.38 -14.05 -5.55
N PRO A 289 29.66 -13.91 -5.94
CA PRO A 289 30.10 -14.13 -7.31
C PRO A 289 30.04 -15.60 -7.76
N ASP A 290 30.01 -16.55 -6.83
CA ASP A 290 30.05 -17.98 -7.11
C ASP A 290 28.67 -18.59 -7.43
N ARG A 291 27.61 -17.77 -7.52
CA ARG A 291 26.22 -18.23 -7.75
C ARG A 291 25.62 -17.63 -9.01
N THR A 292 24.73 -18.40 -9.62
CA THR A 292 23.99 -17.95 -10.81
C THR A 292 22.88 -16.98 -10.44
N ALA A 293 22.70 -15.94 -11.25
CA ALA A 293 21.68 -14.91 -11.06
C ALA A 293 20.83 -14.75 -12.33
N GLY A 294 19.50 -14.91 -12.20
CA GLY A 294 18.54 -14.82 -13.30
C GLY A 294 17.52 -13.70 -13.11
N LEU A 295 17.10 -13.07 -14.21
CA LEU A 295 16.02 -12.08 -14.22
C LEU A 295 14.68 -12.74 -14.62
N TYR A 296 13.61 -12.42 -13.90
CA TYR A 296 12.26 -12.95 -14.14
C TYR A 296 11.23 -11.80 -14.21
N ASP A 297 11.18 -11.11 -15.34
CA ASP A 297 10.30 -9.97 -15.63
C ASP A 297 9.46 -10.21 -16.89
N GLY A 298 8.83 -9.18 -17.45
CA GLY A 298 8.00 -9.31 -18.66
C GLY A 298 8.76 -9.91 -19.85
N ASN A 299 10.04 -9.57 -19.97
CA ASN A 299 10.91 -9.83 -21.12
C ASN A 299 11.81 -11.06 -20.94
N GLN A 300 12.27 -11.32 -19.71
CA GLN A 300 13.22 -12.39 -19.38
C GLN A 300 12.59 -13.36 -18.38
N LYS A 301 12.70 -14.67 -18.63
CA LYS A 301 12.09 -15.72 -17.79
C LYS A 301 13.14 -16.68 -17.24
N GLU A 302 14.21 -16.15 -16.66
CA GLU A 302 15.35 -16.93 -16.14
C GLU A 302 15.08 -17.47 -14.72
N GLY A 303 14.14 -18.40 -14.59
CA GLY A 303 13.75 -18.99 -13.29
C GLY A 303 14.67 -20.09 -12.75
N ASN A 304 15.60 -20.59 -13.58
CA ASN A 304 16.52 -21.69 -13.24
C ASN A 304 17.90 -21.16 -12.81
N ALA A 305 17.90 -20.29 -11.80
CA ALA A 305 19.11 -19.75 -11.19
C ALA A 305 19.09 -19.94 -9.65
N ASP A 306 20.26 -19.85 -9.02
CA ASP A 306 20.39 -19.87 -7.56
C ASP A 306 19.74 -18.62 -6.94
N MET A 307 19.84 -17.49 -7.63
CA MET A 307 19.26 -16.20 -7.25
C MET A 307 18.35 -15.69 -8.36
N VAL A 308 17.05 -15.57 -8.09
CA VAL A 308 16.04 -15.13 -9.07
C VAL A 308 15.53 -13.74 -8.68
N PHE A 309 15.62 -12.78 -9.60
CA PHE A 309 15.15 -11.40 -9.42
C PHE A 309 13.86 -11.21 -10.22
N ALA A 310 12.72 -11.20 -9.52
CA ALA A 310 11.40 -11.28 -10.14
C ALA A 310 10.56 -10.02 -9.99
N SER A 311 9.91 -9.60 -11.08
CA SER A 311 8.87 -8.56 -11.04
C SER A 311 7.62 -9.12 -10.38
N ILE A 312 7.05 -8.40 -9.41
CA ILE A 312 5.82 -8.82 -8.74
C ILE A 312 4.66 -9.02 -9.73
N PHE A 313 4.56 -8.18 -10.76
CA PHE A 313 3.48 -8.24 -11.74
C PHE A 313 3.55 -9.52 -12.56
N THR A 314 4.75 -9.87 -13.03
CA THR A 314 4.99 -11.13 -13.76
C THR A 314 4.79 -12.34 -12.84
N LEU A 315 5.43 -12.35 -11.68
CA LEU A 315 5.41 -13.49 -10.76
C LEU A 315 4.01 -13.78 -10.21
N SER A 316 3.20 -12.75 -10.00
CA SER A 316 1.86 -12.92 -9.46
C SER A 316 0.93 -13.69 -10.41
N MET A 317 1.17 -13.73 -11.72
CA MET A 317 0.29 -14.45 -12.66
C MET A 317 0.25 -15.95 -12.33
N LYS A 318 -0.94 -16.59 -12.29
CA LYS A 318 -1.06 -18.01 -11.89
C LYS A 318 -0.11 -18.94 -12.65
N LYS A 319 0.04 -18.74 -13.97
CA LYS A 319 0.96 -19.52 -14.81
C LYS A 319 2.41 -19.45 -14.33
N HIS A 320 2.91 -18.24 -14.08
CA HIS A 320 4.27 -18.01 -13.61
C HIS A 320 4.46 -18.34 -12.13
N LEU A 321 3.42 -18.19 -11.32
CA LEU A 321 3.46 -18.57 -9.91
C LEU A 321 3.56 -20.09 -9.77
N HIS A 322 2.72 -20.83 -10.49
CA HIS A 322 2.68 -22.29 -10.48
C HIS A 322 3.79 -22.97 -11.29
N SER A 323 4.60 -22.22 -12.07
CA SER A 323 5.81 -22.78 -12.67
C SER A 323 6.91 -23.06 -11.65
N PHE A 324 6.83 -22.42 -10.46
CA PHE A 324 7.68 -22.73 -9.32
C PHE A 324 6.93 -23.61 -8.34
N ARG A 325 7.64 -24.47 -7.60
CA ARG A 325 7.03 -25.20 -6.49
C ARG A 325 6.84 -24.27 -5.28
N PRO A 326 5.86 -24.51 -4.40
CA PRO A 326 5.69 -23.74 -3.16
C PRO A 326 6.96 -23.69 -2.30
N ASP A 327 7.75 -24.77 -2.28
CA ASP A 327 9.00 -24.94 -1.53
C ASP A 327 10.26 -24.60 -2.37
N ALA A 328 10.11 -23.93 -3.52
CA ALA A 328 11.21 -23.74 -4.47
C ALA A 328 12.34 -22.82 -3.96
N PHE A 329 12.06 -21.93 -3.02
CA PHE A 329 12.99 -20.91 -2.54
C PHE A 329 13.20 -21.05 -1.03
N ASP A 330 14.46 -21.02 -0.61
CA ASP A 330 14.82 -21.05 0.81
C ASP A 330 14.60 -19.67 1.46
N LEU A 331 14.89 -18.60 0.72
CA LEU A 331 14.74 -17.20 1.16
C LEU A 331 13.92 -16.43 0.12
N ILE A 332 12.89 -15.74 0.60
CA ILE A 332 12.18 -14.73 -0.20
C ILE A 332 12.49 -13.37 0.40
N ILE A 333 12.95 -12.45 -0.45
CA ILE A 333 13.26 -11.06 -0.10
C ILE A 333 12.29 -10.19 -0.87
N VAL A 334 11.60 -9.29 -0.16
CA VAL A 334 10.69 -8.34 -0.77
C VAL A 334 11.19 -6.92 -0.48
N ASP A 335 11.61 -6.21 -1.52
CA ASP A 335 11.99 -4.80 -1.41
C ASP A 335 10.75 -3.91 -1.43
N GLU A 336 10.88 -2.73 -0.84
CA GLU A 336 9.77 -1.82 -0.54
C GLU A 336 8.55 -2.56 0.03
N PHE A 337 8.81 -3.36 1.07
CA PHE A 337 7.84 -4.24 1.72
C PHE A 337 6.55 -3.55 2.19
N HIS A 338 6.52 -2.21 2.27
CA HIS A 338 5.29 -1.45 2.50
C HIS A 338 4.24 -1.58 1.37
N HIS A 339 4.59 -2.19 0.23
CA HIS A 339 3.65 -2.60 -0.82
C HIS A 339 3.06 -4.00 -0.62
N ALA A 340 3.56 -4.78 0.35
CA ALA A 340 3.22 -6.19 0.49
C ALA A 340 1.73 -6.45 0.85
N ALA A 341 1.01 -5.43 1.34
CA ALA A 341 -0.43 -5.47 1.58
C ALA A 341 -1.28 -5.50 0.28
N ALA A 342 -0.69 -5.23 -0.89
CA ALA A 342 -1.43 -5.33 -2.14
C ALA A 342 -1.71 -6.80 -2.49
N ARG A 343 -2.91 -7.10 -3.01
CA ARG A 343 -3.35 -8.46 -3.39
C ARG A 343 -2.37 -9.23 -4.27
N SER A 344 -1.61 -8.54 -5.14
CA SER A 344 -0.58 -9.16 -5.98
C SER A 344 0.56 -9.76 -5.13
N TYR A 345 1.01 -9.06 -4.10
CA TYR A 345 1.99 -9.53 -3.13
C TYR A 345 1.39 -10.61 -2.24
N GLU A 346 0.19 -10.42 -1.69
CA GLU A 346 -0.49 -11.44 -0.87
C GLU A 346 -0.60 -12.78 -1.62
N ARG A 347 -0.99 -12.77 -2.89
CA ARG A 347 -1.10 -14.00 -3.70
C ARG A 347 0.24 -14.75 -3.79
N VAL A 348 1.34 -14.02 -3.97
CA VAL A 348 2.68 -14.61 -4.05
C VAL A 348 3.13 -15.12 -2.69
N LEU A 349 2.95 -14.33 -1.63
CA LEU A 349 3.36 -14.66 -0.27
C LEU A 349 2.55 -15.81 0.34
N CYS A 350 1.27 -15.94 -0.01
CA CYS A 350 0.43 -17.07 0.40
C CYS A 350 0.76 -18.37 -0.36
N TYR A 351 1.32 -18.28 -1.57
CA TYR A 351 1.67 -19.44 -2.38
C TYR A 351 2.98 -20.09 -1.96
N PHE A 352 4.03 -19.29 -1.76
CA PHE A 352 5.35 -19.80 -1.40
C PHE A 352 5.46 -20.12 0.10
N GLN A 353 6.23 -21.16 0.42
CA GLN A 353 6.57 -21.58 1.77
C GLN A 353 8.09 -21.60 1.95
N PRO A 354 8.74 -20.43 2.02
CA PRO A 354 10.19 -20.36 2.19
C PRO A 354 10.60 -20.75 3.61
N LYS A 355 11.89 -21.06 3.81
CA LYS A 355 12.47 -21.22 5.16
C LYS A 355 12.53 -19.88 5.90
N PHE A 356 12.67 -18.78 5.15
CA PHE A 356 12.67 -17.44 5.72
C PHE A 356 12.08 -16.41 4.74
N LEU A 357 11.23 -15.51 5.24
CA LEU A 357 10.73 -14.34 4.52
C LEU A 357 11.37 -13.06 5.09
N LEU A 358 12.02 -12.28 4.24
CA LEU A 358 12.64 -11.01 4.60
C LEU A 358 11.94 -9.85 3.90
N GLY A 359 11.22 -9.03 4.66
CA GLY A 359 10.72 -7.74 4.19
C GLY A 359 11.74 -6.64 4.45
N ILE A 360 12.09 -5.84 3.44
CA ILE A 360 12.98 -4.68 3.62
C ILE A 360 12.28 -3.42 3.15
N THR A 361 12.29 -2.38 3.97
CA THR A 361 11.73 -1.09 3.59
C THR A 361 12.42 0.07 4.30
N ALA A 362 12.31 1.28 3.74
CA ALA A 362 12.78 2.50 4.42
C ALA A 362 11.67 3.23 5.20
N THR A 363 10.43 2.88 4.90
CA THR A 363 9.25 3.58 5.37
C THR A 363 8.23 2.51 5.75
N PRO A 364 8.26 2.01 6.98
CA PRO A 364 7.24 1.07 7.42
C PRO A 364 5.93 1.81 7.66
N ASP A 365 5.99 3.16 7.76
CA ASP A 365 4.91 4.03 8.15
C ASP A 365 4.21 4.71 6.95
N ARG A 366 3.42 3.95 6.17
CA ARG A 366 2.22 4.44 5.43
C ARG A 366 1.10 4.89 6.39
N SER A 367 -0.02 5.36 5.85
CA SER A 367 -1.27 5.50 6.60
C SER A 367 -1.90 4.13 6.90
N ASP A 368 -1.45 3.05 6.25
CA ASP A 368 -2.12 1.74 6.10
C ASP A 368 -1.37 0.61 6.84
N ASN A 369 -0.54 0.98 7.83
CA ASN A 369 0.64 0.21 8.27
C ASN A 369 0.43 -1.18 8.84
N LYS A 370 -0.76 -1.46 9.35
CA LYS A 370 -0.94 -2.60 10.23
C LYS A 370 -0.83 -3.93 9.48
N ASP A 371 -1.11 -3.91 8.18
CA ASP A 371 -0.95 -5.06 7.30
C ASP A 371 0.51 -5.49 7.11
N VAL A 372 1.43 -4.52 7.00
CA VAL A 372 2.83 -4.80 6.70
C VAL A 372 3.52 -5.48 7.89
N TYR A 373 3.24 -5.01 9.10
CA TYR A 373 3.73 -5.65 10.32
C TYR A 373 3.09 -7.04 10.52
N ALA A 374 1.78 -7.19 10.22
CA ALA A 374 1.08 -8.46 10.33
C ALA A 374 1.64 -9.53 9.38
N LEU A 375 2.09 -9.17 8.17
CA LEU A 375 2.69 -10.10 7.20
C LEU A 375 3.98 -10.75 7.71
N CYS A 376 4.71 -10.09 8.61
CA CYS A 376 5.90 -10.62 9.29
C CYS A 376 5.62 -11.05 10.74
N ASP A 377 4.36 -11.32 11.08
CA ASP A 377 3.95 -11.74 12.43
C ASP A 377 4.38 -10.76 13.54
N GLY A 378 4.50 -9.47 13.20
CA GLY A 378 4.97 -8.40 14.07
C GLY A 378 6.48 -8.35 14.29
N ASN A 379 7.26 -9.25 13.67
CA ASN A 379 8.70 -9.35 13.87
C ASN A 379 9.48 -8.29 13.09
N VAL A 380 9.89 -7.22 13.76
CA VAL A 380 10.81 -6.21 13.23
C VAL A 380 12.21 -6.47 13.78
N ALA A 381 13.05 -7.15 13.01
CA ALA A 381 14.40 -7.54 13.46
C ALA A 381 15.29 -6.31 13.72
N TYR A 382 15.17 -5.28 12.89
CA TYR A 382 15.96 -4.06 13.02
C TYR A 382 15.21 -2.84 12.48
N ARG A 383 15.33 -1.71 13.19
CA ARG A 383 14.77 -0.42 12.79
C ARG A 383 15.81 0.67 12.99
N ILE A 384 16.08 1.43 11.94
CA ILE A 384 16.81 2.70 12.03
C ILE A 384 16.18 3.74 11.10
N ASP A 385 15.85 4.90 11.65
CA ASP A 385 15.36 6.03 10.87
C ASP A 385 16.49 6.95 10.39
N PHE A 386 16.15 7.93 9.55
CA PHE A 386 17.18 8.79 8.96
C PHE A 386 17.75 9.79 9.97
N ILE A 387 17.02 10.14 11.04
CA ILE A 387 17.51 11.07 12.07
C ILE A 387 18.58 10.38 12.90
N GLU A 388 18.32 9.15 13.35
CA GLU A 388 19.30 8.32 14.04
C GLU A 388 20.51 8.01 13.13
N ALA A 389 20.28 7.75 11.85
CA ALA A 389 21.37 7.55 10.89
C ALA A 389 22.24 8.81 10.71
N VAL A 390 21.66 10.01 10.72
CA VAL A 390 22.43 11.27 10.71
C VAL A 390 23.21 11.45 12.02
N GLN A 391 22.61 11.19 13.18
CA GLN A 391 23.28 11.29 14.48
C GLN A 391 24.50 10.37 14.60
N ARG A 392 24.41 9.17 13.99
CA ARG A 392 25.52 8.20 13.94
C ARG A 392 26.56 8.53 12.86
N GLY A 393 26.37 9.60 12.08
CA GLY A 393 27.26 10.02 10.99
C GLY A 393 27.18 9.12 9.75
N TRP A 394 26.11 8.35 9.61
CA TRP A 394 25.89 7.39 8.51
C TRP A 394 25.28 8.06 7.28
N LEU A 395 24.60 9.18 7.50
CA LEU A 395 24.05 10.08 6.49
C LEU A 395 24.61 11.49 6.72
N ALA A 396 24.62 12.30 5.67
CA ALA A 396 24.99 13.70 5.74
C ALA A 396 23.95 14.48 6.57
N PRO A 397 24.39 15.44 7.41
CA PRO A 397 23.48 16.35 8.09
C PRO A 397 22.63 17.18 7.13
N PHE A 398 21.56 17.81 7.64
CA PHE A 398 20.67 18.63 6.82
C PHE A 398 20.35 19.99 7.44
N HIS A 399 20.08 20.96 6.57
CA HIS A 399 19.56 22.28 6.92
C HIS A 399 18.19 22.43 6.25
N TYR A 400 17.13 22.47 7.06
CA TYR A 400 15.75 22.57 6.62
C TYR A 400 15.27 24.02 6.64
N TYR A 401 14.69 24.48 5.53
CA TYR A 401 14.10 25.81 5.38
C TYR A 401 12.64 25.68 4.94
N GLY A 402 11.72 25.88 5.89
CA GLY A 402 10.28 25.92 5.62
C GLY A 402 9.85 27.34 5.25
N VAL A 403 9.56 27.55 3.96
CA VAL A 403 9.14 28.83 3.40
C VAL A 403 7.63 28.88 3.36
N TYR A 404 7.03 29.94 3.89
CA TYR A 404 5.57 30.08 3.93
C TYR A 404 5.00 30.18 2.51
N ASP A 405 3.99 29.36 2.19
CA ASP A 405 3.16 29.45 0.98
C ASP A 405 1.77 29.96 1.36
N ASP A 406 1.38 31.09 0.77
CA ASP A 406 0.13 31.81 1.01
C ASP A 406 -1.06 31.27 0.19
N THR A 407 -0.83 30.21 -0.59
CA THR A 407 -1.86 29.49 -1.32
C THR A 407 -2.88 28.85 -0.38
N ASP A 408 -4.17 29.06 -0.65
CA ASP A 408 -5.27 28.39 0.05
C ASP A 408 -5.67 27.06 -0.62
N TYR A 409 -4.97 25.99 -0.25
CA TYR A 409 -5.23 24.62 -0.65
C TYR A 409 -6.55 24.05 -0.10
N SER A 410 -7.20 24.72 0.86
CA SER A 410 -8.47 24.22 1.44
C SER A 410 -9.66 24.32 0.48
N GLN A 411 -9.55 25.18 -0.54
CA GLN A 411 -10.55 25.35 -1.59
C GLN A 411 -10.41 24.31 -2.72
N ILE A 412 -9.29 23.59 -2.76
CA ILE A 412 -9.00 22.60 -3.80
C ILE A 412 -9.67 21.28 -3.42
N LYS A 413 -10.41 20.70 -4.35
CA LYS A 413 -11.10 19.43 -4.16
C LYS A 413 -10.10 18.30 -3.87
N TRP A 414 -10.47 17.42 -2.93
CA TRP A 414 -9.69 16.24 -2.56
C TRP A 414 -10.33 14.97 -3.14
N LEU A 415 -9.56 14.24 -3.94
CA LEU A 415 -9.98 13.03 -4.66
C LEU A 415 -9.17 11.83 -4.16
N GLY A 416 -9.81 10.94 -3.40
CA GLY A 416 -9.15 9.77 -2.83
C GLY A 416 -8.03 10.14 -1.86
N ASN A 417 -6.78 10.10 -2.35
CA ASN A 417 -5.55 10.42 -1.62
C ASN A 417 -4.74 11.60 -2.22
N ARG A 418 -5.27 12.31 -3.23
CA ARG A 418 -4.60 13.42 -3.92
C ARG A 418 -5.51 14.64 -4.09
N TYR A 419 -4.93 15.79 -4.40
CA TYR A 419 -5.68 16.97 -4.82
C TYR A 419 -6.14 16.83 -6.28
N ASP A 420 -7.23 17.51 -6.63
CA ASP A 420 -7.64 17.69 -8.04
C ASP A 420 -6.53 18.40 -8.82
N GLU A 421 -6.03 17.76 -9.88
CA GLU A 421 -4.82 18.18 -10.59
C GLU A 421 -5.00 19.52 -11.32
N GLU A 422 -6.16 19.74 -11.95
CA GLU A 422 -6.41 20.97 -12.71
C GLU A 422 -6.65 22.17 -11.77
N GLU A 423 -7.41 21.98 -10.69
CA GLU A 423 -7.59 23.04 -9.68
C GLU A 423 -6.25 23.40 -9.01
N LEU A 424 -5.40 22.41 -8.70
CA LEU A 424 -4.07 22.65 -8.14
C LEU A 424 -3.15 23.40 -9.10
N LEU A 425 -3.14 23.02 -10.38
CA LEU A 425 -2.34 23.67 -11.42
C LEU A 425 -2.68 25.15 -11.61
N GLN A 426 -3.96 25.52 -11.53
CA GLN A 426 -4.40 26.91 -11.66
C GLN A 426 -3.80 27.83 -10.59
N VAL A 427 -3.54 27.29 -9.40
CA VAL A 427 -2.93 28.07 -8.32
C VAL A 427 -1.40 28.08 -8.44
N GLN A 428 -0.81 26.98 -8.93
CA GLN A 428 0.64 26.82 -9.04
C GLN A 428 1.30 27.50 -10.23
N LEU A 429 0.59 27.65 -11.37
CA LEU A 429 1.13 28.24 -12.60
C LEU A 429 1.11 29.78 -12.62
N ARG A 430 1.25 30.41 -11.45
CA ARG A 430 1.26 31.87 -11.30
C ARG A 430 2.70 32.39 -11.25
N GLU A 431 2.99 33.46 -11.99
CA GLU A 431 4.34 34.07 -11.97
C GLU A 431 4.77 34.55 -10.59
N GLU A 432 3.82 35.04 -9.77
CA GLU A 432 4.08 35.44 -8.38
C GLU A 432 4.61 34.26 -7.53
N MET A 433 4.07 33.05 -7.74
CA MET A 433 4.55 31.85 -7.06
C MET A 433 5.92 31.42 -7.59
N ALA A 434 6.13 31.46 -8.90
CA ALA A 434 7.43 31.14 -9.50
C ALA A 434 8.55 32.06 -9.01
N GLU A 435 8.29 33.37 -8.90
CA GLU A 435 9.20 34.36 -8.34
C GLU A 435 9.54 34.05 -6.88
N LYS A 436 8.52 33.69 -6.08
CA LYS A 436 8.71 33.32 -4.66
C LYS A 436 9.57 32.07 -4.51
N ILE A 437 9.32 31.05 -5.32
CA ILE A 437 10.11 29.81 -5.38
C ILE A 437 11.57 30.12 -5.76
N LEU A 438 11.77 30.95 -6.79
CA LEU A 438 13.10 31.35 -7.24
C LEU A 438 13.88 32.08 -6.15
N ARG A 439 13.27 33.06 -5.49
CA ARG A 439 13.91 33.81 -4.38
C ARG A 439 14.27 32.91 -3.21
N ALA A 440 13.38 32.00 -2.84
CA ALA A 440 13.65 31.01 -1.80
C ALA A 440 14.84 30.11 -2.17
N TRP A 441 14.87 29.64 -3.41
CA TRP A 441 15.98 28.85 -3.93
C TRP A 441 17.30 29.64 -3.96
N GLU A 442 17.33 30.84 -4.53
CA GLU A 442 18.52 31.69 -4.57
C GLU A 442 19.11 31.98 -3.19
N LYS A 443 18.25 32.17 -2.19
CA LYS A 443 18.65 32.48 -0.82
C LYS A 443 19.39 31.33 -0.12
N TYR A 444 18.96 30.08 -0.36
CA TYR A 444 19.42 28.94 0.42
C TYR A 444 20.17 27.86 -0.38
N LYS A 445 20.11 27.88 -1.72
CA LYS A 445 20.70 26.83 -2.57
C LYS A 445 22.20 26.64 -2.36
N LYS A 446 22.66 25.44 -2.64
CA LYS A 446 24.07 25.13 -2.88
C LYS A 446 24.32 24.95 -4.38
N THR A 447 25.10 23.92 -4.77
CA THR A 447 25.63 23.81 -6.13
C THR A 447 24.78 22.95 -7.05
N ARG A 448 24.09 21.93 -6.54
CA ARG A 448 23.39 20.92 -7.34
C ARG A 448 22.00 20.67 -6.77
N THR A 449 20.99 21.15 -7.49
CA THR A 449 19.60 21.12 -7.01
C THR A 449 18.75 20.08 -7.72
N LEU A 450 17.95 19.34 -6.95
CA LEU A 450 16.77 18.62 -7.45
C LEU A 450 15.49 19.33 -6.99
N VAL A 451 14.58 19.59 -7.93
CA VAL A 451 13.31 20.27 -7.69
C VAL A 451 12.15 19.31 -7.93
N PHE A 452 11.32 19.08 -6.91
CA PHE A 452 10.18 18.16 -6.97
C PHE A 452 8.87 18.92 -7.21
N CYS A 453 8.27 18.70 -8.37
CA CYS A 453 7.05 19.35 -8.85
C CYS A 453 5.82 18.45 -8.73
N SER A 454 4.63 19.05 -8.69
CA SER A 454 3.33 18.36 -8.63
C SER A 454 2.97 17.70 -9.96
N SER A 455 3.29 18.35 -11.08
CA SER A 455 2.92 17.88 -12.42
C SER A 455 3.95 18.28 -13.47
N ILE A 456 3.88 17.63 -14.64
CA ILE A 456 4.78 17.89 -15.78
C ILE A 456 4.66 19.36 -16.22
N ARG A 457 3.42 19.86 -16.28
CA ARG A 457 3.14 21.26 -16.65
C ARG A 457 3.81 22.24 -15.68
N GLN A 458 3.80 21.97 -14.38
CA GLN A 458 4.48 22.81 -13.39
C GLN A 458 6.02 22.74 -13.55
N ALA A 459 6.57 21.55 -13.78
CA ALA A 459 8.02 21.36 -13.97
C ALA A 459 8.54 22.13 -15.20
N ASP A 460 7.84 22.04 -16.32
CA ASP A 460 8.20 22.77 -17.55
C ASP A 460 8.08 24.27 -17.36
N PHE A 461 6.99 24.74 -16.73
CA PHE A 461 6.78 26.14 -16.44
C PHE A 461 7.89 26.73 -15.57
N LEU A 462 8.24 26.07 -14.46
CA LEU A 462 9.28 26.53 -13.55
C LEU A 462 10.68 26.44 -14.18
N SER A 463 10.98 25.38 -14.93
CA SER A 463 12.27 25.28 -15.63
C SER A 463 12.45 26.40 -16.65
N GLN A 464 11.42 26.69 -17.45
CA GLN A 464 11.44 27.83 -18.38
C GLN A 464 11.57 29.17 -17.64
N TYR A 465 10.87 29.34 -16.52
CA TYR A 465 10.96 30.54 -15.70
C TYR A 465 12.38 30.76 -15.15
N PHE A 466 13.02 29.71 -14.62
CA PHE A 466 14.41 29.77 -14.14
C PHE A 466 15.41 30.03 -15.27
N GLN A 467 15.20 29.47 -16.46
CA GLN A 467 16.03 29.73 -17.64
C GLN A 467 15.96 31.19 -18.10
N ARG A 468 14.76 31.80 -18.09
CA ARG A 468 14.59 33.23 -18.42
C ARG A 468 15.35 34.14 -17.46
N HIS A 469 15.54 33.70 -16.21
CA HIS A 469 16.32 34.40 -15.19
C HIS A 469 17.80 33.99 -15.14
N GLY A 470 18.28 33.27 -16.15
CA GLY A 470 19.71 33.00 -16.37
C GLY A 470 20.25 31.72 -15.74
N TYR A 471 19.40 30.84 -15.22
CA TYR A 471 19.81 29.56 -14.63
C TYR A 471 19.77 28.41 -15.63
N ARG A 472 20.78 27.53 -15.57
CA ARG A 472 20.89 26.36 -16.43
C ARG A 472 20.07 25.23 -15.81
N THR A 473 18.83 25.09 -16.26
CA THR A 473 17.92 24.09 -15.71
C THR A 473 17.34 23.23 -16.80
N VAL A 474 16.88 22.05 -16.41
CA VAL A 474 16.18 21.13 -17.29
C VAL A 474 14.98 20.58 -16.53
N SER A 475 13.82 20.50 -17.17
CA SER A 475 12.77 19.58 -16.72
C SER A 475 13.19 18.15 -17.06
N LEU A 476 12.77 17.17 -16.27
CA LEU A 476 12.96 15.76 -16.56
C LEU A 476 11.72 15.01 -16.08
N HIS A 477 10.93 14.53 -17.04
CA HIS A 477 9.68 13.80 -16.85
C HIS A 477 9.51 12.73 -17.94
N SER A 478 8.52 11.86 -17.78
CA SER A 478 8.28 10.68 -18.65
C SER A 478 8.04 11.00 -20.14
N LYS A 479 7.76 12.25 -20.49
CA LYS A 479 7.45 12.70 -21.85
C LYS A 479 8.63 13.39 -22.57
N GLN A 480 9.80 13.49 -21.94
CA GLN A 480 10.91 14.28 -22.47
C GLN A 480 11.95 13.42 -23.19
N THR A 481 12.20 13.74 -24.46
CA THR A 481 13.07 12.97 -25.37
C THR A 481 14.42 13.64 -25.67
N ALA A 482 14.54 14.95 -25.43
CA ALA A 482 15.70 15.73 -25.88
C ALA A 482 17.01 15.41 -25.12
N ILE A 483 16.93 15.04 -23.84
CA ILE A 483 18.09 14.74 -23.00
C ILE A 483 17.76 13.47 -22.21
N SER A 484 18.61 12.45 -22.32
CA SER A 484 18.42 11.23 -21.54
C SER A 484 18.65 11.47 -20.04
N ARG A 485 18.01 10.67 -19.19
CA ARG A 485 18.15 10.73 -17.73
C ARG A 485 19.62 10.66 -17.29
N GLN A 486 20.41 9.75 -17.87
CA GLN A 486 21.84 9.61 -17.55
C GLN A 486 22.65 10.84 -17.95
N GLN A 487 22.34 11.46 -19.10
CA GLN A 487 22.98 12.70 -19.51
C GLN A 487 22.66 13.85 -18.57
N ALA A 488 21.38 14.05 -18.20
CA ALA A 488 20.99 15.10 -17.26
C ALA A 488 21.68 14.95 -15.90
N ILE A 489 21.78 13.71 -15.39
CA ILE A 489 22.51 13.41 -14.15
C ILE A 489 24.00 13.75 -14.29
N ALA A 490 24.65 13.31 -15.36
CA ALA A 490 26.06 13.59 -15.62
C ALA A 490 26.33 15.10 -15.76
N MET A 491 25.43 15.84 -16.41
CA MET A 491 25.50 17.30 -16.54
C MET A 491 25.37 18.00 -15.18
N LEU A 492 24.47 17.53 -14.30
CA LEU A 492 24.33 18.04 -12.94
C LEU A 492 25.59 17.76 -12.10
N GLU A 493 26.16 16.55 -12.21
CA GLU A 493 27.40 16.17 -11.51
C GLU A 493 28.58 17.07 -11.90
N ARG A 494 28.71 17.32 -13.22
CA ARG A 494 29.71 18.20 -13.84
C ARG A 494 29.45 19.69 -13.64
N ARG A 495 28.33 20.08 -13.01
CA ARG A 495 27.91 21.47 -12.78
C ARG A 495 27.63 22.26 -14.06
N GLU A 496 27.25 21.54 -15.11
CA GLU A 496 26.73 22.12 -16.36
C GLU A 496 25.27 22.57 -16.18
N LEU A 497 24.55 21.93 -15.24
CA LEU A 497 23.21 22.33 -14.78
C LEU A 497 23.25 22.80 -13.32
N ASP A 498 22.41 23.77 -13.01
CA ASP A 498 22.18 24.30 -11.65
C ASP A 498 21.04 23.55 -10.95
N ALA A 499 20.01 23.15 -11.70
CA ALA A 499 18.84 22.44 -11.17
C ALA A 499 18.19 21.49 -12.20
N ILE A 500 17.67 20.35 -11.72
CA ILE A 500 16.78 19.46 -12.47
C ILE A 500 15.38 19.52 -11.84
N PHE A 501 14.38 19.87 -12.63
CA PHE A 501 12.96 19.82 -12.25
C PHE A 501 12.38 18.46 -12.58
N THR A 502 11.66 17.84 -11.67
CA THR A 502 11.18 16.47 -11.87
C THR A 502 9.80 16.21 -11.30
N VAL A 503 9.11 15.25 -11.92
CA VAL A 503 7.82 14.69 -11.51
C VAL A 503 7.96 13.18 -11.50
N ASP A 504 7.87 12.59 -10.32
CA ASP A 504 7.84 11.15 -10.02
C ASP A 504 8.99 10.25 -10.52
N LEU A 505 9.89 10.76 -11.35
CA LEU A 505 11.03 10.02 -11.91
C LEU A 505 12.16 9.77 -10.90
N PHE A 506 12.31 10.59 -9.86
CA PHE A 506 13.32 10.38 -8.82
C PHE A 506 12.73 9.89 -7.48
N ASN A 507 11.47 9.47 -7.47
CA ASN A 507 10.87 8.87 -6.28
C ASN A 507 11.58 7.52 -5.97
N GLU A 508 11.79 6.70 -7.00
CA GLU A 508 12.36 5.34 -6.90
C GLU A 508 13.30 5.06 -8.10
N GLY A 509 14.46 4.44 -7.84
CA GLY A 509 15.33 3.89 -8.90
C GLY A 509 16.57 4.68 -9.32
N VAL A 510 16.62 6.02 -9.13
CA VAL A 510 17.84 6.80 -9.40
C VAL A 510 18.44 7.47 -8.18
N ASP A 511 19.77 7.47 -8.19
CA ASP A 511 20.66 7.79 -7.11
C ASP A 511 21.68 8.81 -7.60
N ILE A 512 21.63 10.03 -7.05
CA ILE A 512 22.62 11.09 -7.33
C ILE A 512 23.21 11.54 -6.00
N PRO A 513 24.21 10.83 -5.44
CA PRO A 513 24.80 11.15 -4.13
C PRO A 513 25.36 12.58 -4.04
N SER A 514 25.79 13.14 -5.18
CA SER A 514 26.38 14.48 -5.30
C SER A 514 25.39 15.64 -5.13
N VAL A 515 24.08 15.39 -5.12
CA VAL A 515 23.05 16.42 -4.88
C VAL A 515 23.20 16.98 -3.49
N ASP A 516 23.17 18.31 -3.37
CA ASP A 516 23.37 19.03 -2.12
C ASP A 516 22.17 19.93 -1.76
N THR A 517 21.20 20.09 -2.66
CA THR A 517 20.00 20.91 -2.46
C THR A 517 18.75 20.17 -2.96
N LEU A 518 17.74 20.02 -2.10
CA LEU A 518 16.41 19.54 -2.45
C LEU A 518 15.41 20.68 -2.32
N LEU A 519 14.59 20.92 -3.35
CA LEU A 519 13.56 21.94 -3.37
C LEU A 519 12.19 21.29 -3.61
N PHE A 520 11.27 21.45 -2.67
CA PHE A 520 9.91 20.91 -2.74
C PHE A 520 8.91 22.04 -3.04
N VAL A 521 8.30 22.00 -4.23
CA VAL A 521 7.35 23.02 -4.72
C VAL A 521 5.92 22.47 -4.87
N ARG A 522 5.63 21.36 -4.18
CA ARG A 522 4.36 20.64 -4.23
C ARG A 522 3.82 20.35 -2.84
N PRO A 523 2.48 20.28 -2.66
CA PRO A 523 1.90 19.76 -1.43
C PRO A 523 2.38 18.32 -1.21
N THR A 524 2.64 17.98 0.06
CA THR A 524 3.12 16.63 0.41
C THR A 524 1.95 15.69 0.57
N GLU A 525 1.58 15.02 -0.53
CA GLU A 525 0.47 14.05 -0.54
C GLU A 525 0.86 12.74 0.16
N SER A 526 2.12 12.33 0.06
CA SER A 526 2.66 11.11 0.69
C SER A 526 3.92 11.37 1.51
N LEU A 527 3.85 11.10 2.82
CA LEU A 527 4.99 11.15 3.74
C LEU A 527 6.06 10.11 3.40
N THR A 528 5.64 8.96 2.85
CA THR A 528 6.53 7.90 2.38
C THR A 528 7.44 8.41 1.26
N VAL A 529 6.84 8.99 0.21
CA VAL A 529 7.57 9.53 -0.94
C VAL A 529 8.50 10.66 -0.50
N PHE A 530 8.02 11.55 0.37
CA PHE A 530 8.83 12.64 0.92
C PHE A 530 10.05 12.11 1.69
N THR A 531 9.87 11.11 2.57
CA THR A 531 10.98 10.50 3.34
C THR A 531 12.01 9.85 2.41
N GLN A 532 11.55 9.14 1.37
CA GLN A 532 12.44 8.55 0.38
C GLN A 532 13.24 9.61 -0.37
N GLN A 533 12.60 10.70 -0.81
CA GLN A 533 13.23 11.83 -1.52
C GLN A 533 14.27 12.52 -0.64
N VAL A 534 13.95 12.81 0.62
CA VAL A 534 14.88 13.39 1.59
C VAL A 534 16.09 12.48 1.78
N GLY A 535 15.89 11.19 2.11
CA GLY A 535 17.03 10.31 2.40
C GLY A 535 17.95 10.05 1.19
N ARG A 536 17.47 10.23 -0.06
CA ARG A 536 18.35 10.27 -1.25
C ARG A 536 19.29 11.48 -1.21
N GLY A 537 18.78 12.65 -0.81
CA GLY A 537 19.59 13.85 -0.60
C GLY A 537 20.50 13.78 0.63
N LEU A 538 20.27 12.89 1.59
CA LEU A 538 21.12 12.75 2.78
C LEU A 538 22.33 11.83 2.58
N ARG A 539 22.60 11.32 1.38
CA ARG A 539 23.76 10.46 1.14
C ARG A 539 25.08 11.23 1.29
N LEU A 540 26.08 10.55 1.84
CA LEU A 540 27.45 11.03 1.95
C LEU A 540 28.09 11.14 0.56
N TYR A 541 28.80 12.23 0.32
CA TYR A 541 29.55 12.49 -0.92
C TYR A 541 30.77 13.36 -0.61
N GLU A 542 31.86 13.16 -1.35
CA GLU A 542 33.08 13.93 -1.14
C GLU A 542 32.87 15.42 -1.45
N GLY A 543 33.20 16.29 -0.49
CA GLY A 543 32.95 17.74 -0.59
C GLY A 543 31.52 18.17 -0.29
N LYS A 544 30.69 17.30 0.29
CA LYS A 544 29.35 17.62 0.78
C LYS A 544 29.30 17.59 2.31
N ASP A 545 29.24 18.78 2.91
CA ASP A 545 29.19 18.92 4.37
C ASP A 545 27.78 18.67 4.93
N TYR A 546 26.74 19.13 4.22
CA TYR A 546 25.33 18.97 4.60
C TYR A 546 24.41 19.14 3.38
N CYS A 547 23.20 18.59 3.45
CA CYS A 547 22.14 18.76 2.45
C CYS A 547 21.22 19.93 2.83
N VAL A 548 20.92 20.81 1.88
CA VAL A 548 19.90 21.85 2.05
C VAL A 548 18.55 21.29 1.60
N ILE A 549 17.51 21.49 2.41
CA ILE A 549 16.13 21.13 2.10
C ILE A 549 15.30 22.42 2.16
N ILE A 550 14.74 22.82 1.03
CA ILE A 550 13.86 23.98 0.91
C ILE A 550 12.45 23.46 0.66
N ASP A 551 11.50 23.82 1.50
CA ASP A 551 10.14 23.31 1.45
C ASP A 551 9.11 24.43 1.50
N LEU A 552 8.23 24.49 0.51
CA LEU A 552 7.08 25.41 0.55
C LEU A 552 5.95 24.82 1.41
N ILE A 553 5.65 25.52 2.51
CA ILE A 553 4.66 25.12 3.51
C ILE A 553 3.40 25.96 3.34
N GLY A 554 2.37 25.37 2.76
CA GLY A 554 1.03 25.92 2.64
C GLY A 554 0.02 25.15 3.49
N ASN A 555 -1.26 25.55 3.44
CA ASN A 555 -2.31 24.96 4.26
C ASN A 555 -2.86 23.63 3.71
N TYR A 556 -1.98 22.81 3.11
CA TYR A 556 -2.33 21.51 2.54
C TYR A 556 -2.35 20.39 3.59
N ARG A 557 -3.04 19.29 3.30
CA ARG A 557 -3.14 18.13 4.21
C ARG A 557 -1.75 17.56 4.53
N ASN A 558 -1.55 17.13 5.77
CA ASN A 558 -0.30 16.56 6.30
C ASN A 558 0.89 17.54 6.49
N ALA A 559 0.73 18.85 6.24
CA ALA A 559 1.83 19.81 6.47
C ALA A 559 2.31 19.82 7.94
N ASP A 560 1.42 19.61 8.90
CA ASP A 560 1.70 19.56 10.34
C ASP A 560 2.36 18.24 10.77
N VAL A 561 2.00 17.12 10.14
CA VAL A 561 2.59 15.80 10.40
C VAL A 561 3.99 15.68 9.79
N LYS A 562 4.21 16.29 8.63
CA LYS A 562 5.47 16.27 7.89
C LYS A 562 6.66 16.73 8.72
N LEU A 563 6.53 17.80 9.50
CA LEU A 563 7.64 18.32 10.31
C LEU A 563 8.04 17.37 11.45
N ARG A 564 7.12 16.50 11.92
CA ARG A 564 7.42 15.47 12.93
C ARG A 564 8.39 14.40 12.40
N LEU A 565 8.60 14.33 11.09
CA LEU A 565 9.61 13.43 10.51
C LEU A 565 11.03 13.80 10.96
N PHE A 566 11.27 15.07 11.30
CA PHE A 566 12.57 15.59 11.68
C PHE A 566 12.83 15.61 13.18
N ASP A 567 11.85 15.20 14.00
CA ASP A 567 11.97 15.25 15.46
C ASP A 567 12.78 14.07 16.01
N THR A 568 13.71 14.38 16.92
CA THR A 568 14.58 13.42 17.61
C THR A 568 13.86 12.65 18.73
N TRP A 569 12.73 13.17 19.24
CA TRP A 569 11.98 12.58 20.35
C TRP A 569 10.82 11.69 19.88
N ARG A 570 11.12 10.50 19.37
CA ARG A 570 10.10 9.47 19.05
C ARG A 570 9.94 8.41 20.14
N ASP A 571 9.98 8.81 21.40
CA ASP A 571 9.80 7.88 22.51
C ASP A 571 8.29 7.68 22.78
N GLU A 572 7.74 6.54 22.34
CA GLU A 572 6.30 6.18 22.41
C GLU A 572 5.73 6.17 23.85
N THR A 573 6.59 6.29 24.86
CA THR A 573 6.25 6.07 26.28
C THR A 573 5.75 7.30 27.04
N LYS A 574 5.78 8.52 26.46
CA LYS A 574 5.38 9.76 27.17
C LYS A 574 4.32 10.60 26.43
N LYS A 575 3.10 10.08 26.28
CA LYS A 575 1.91 10.78 25.73
C LYS A 575 1.30 11.90 26.61
N THR A 576 2.09 12.64 27.40
CA THR A 576 1.55 13.69 28.30
C THR A 576 2.40 14.96 28.34
N ALA A 577 2.47 15.68 27.22
CA ALA A 577 2.64 17.14 27.17
C ALA A 577 2.29 17.62 25.74
N ARG A 578 1.83 18.86 25.57
CA ARG A 578 1.70 19.48 24.24
C ARG A 578 3.09 19.50 23.59
N GLU A 579 3.29 18.65 22.58
CA GLU A 579 4.54 18.59 21.81
C GLU A 579 4.80 19.96 21.13
N PRO A 580 6.05 20.44 21.11
CA PRO A 580 6.41 21.66 20.41
C PRO A 580 6.17 21.52 18.89
N ILE A 581 5.71 22.60 18.25
CA ILE A 581 5.43 22.65 16.79
C ILE A 581 6.72 22.57 15.97
N VAL A 582 7.81 23.13 16.49
CA VAL A 582 9.13 23.06 15.87
C VAL A 582 9.81 21.79 16.39
N PRO A 583 10.15 20.83 15.51
CA PRO A 583 10.81 19.59 15.91
C PRO A 583 12.22 19.89 16.46
N THR A 584 12.69 19.05 17.38
CA THR A 584 14.07 19.14 17.84
C THR A 584 14.94 18.30 16.92
N VAL A 585 15.80 18.93 16.13
CA VAL A 585 16.75 18.25 15.22
C VAL A 585 18.08 17.93 15.92
N PRO A 586 18.89 16.97 15.41
CA PRO A 586 20.22 16.70 15.93
C PRO A 586 21.13 17.95 15.94
N GLU A 587 22.14 18.00 16.82
CA GLU A 587 23.08 19.15 16.92
C GLU A 587 23.81 19.48 15.61
N THR A 588 23.98 18.49 14.74
CA THR A 588 24.62 18.64 13.42
C THR A 588 23.66 19.19 12.35
N CYS A 589 22.37 19.33 12.66
CA CYS A 589 21.33 19.74 11.73
C CYS A 589 20.72 21.08 12.15
N GLU A 590 20.14 21.78 11.19
CA GLU A 590 19.42 23.02 11.42
C GLU A 590 18.01 22.96 10.86
N LEU A 591 17.05 23.59 11.54
CA LEU A 591 15.69 23.73 11.05
C LEU A 591 15.18 25.16 11.28
N HIS A 592 14.88 25.83 10.18
CA HIS A 592 14.44 27.22 10.10
C HIS A 592 13.07 27.26 9.45
N LEU A 593 12.09 27.87 10.13
CA LEU A 593 10.74 28.06 9.59
C LEU A 593 10.42 29.55 9.56
N ASP A 594 9.77 30.01 8.49
CA ASP A 594 9.20 31.35 8.44
C ASP A 594 8.15 31.51 9.56
N ILE A 595 8.10 32.69 10.19
CA ILE A 595 7.14 32.99 11.28
C ILE A 595 5.69 32.74 10.83
N GLN A 596 5.37 33.09 9.58
CA GLN A 596 4.05 32.85 9.00
C GLN A 596 3.75 31.35 8.81
N ALA A 597 4.76 30.55 8.43
CA ALA A 597 4.62 29.10 8.36
C ALA A 597 4.39 28.51 9.75
N ILE A 598 5.08 28.99 10.79
CA ILE A 598 4.85 28.56 12.18
C ILE A 598 3.40 28.84 12.58
N HIS A 599 2.92 30.08 12.38
CA HIS A 599 1.53 30.45 12.69
C HIS A 599 0.51 29.58 11.96
N LEU A 600 0.74 29.32 10.68
CA LEU A 600 -0.11 28.44 9.88
C LEU A 600 -0.18 27.02 10.48
N LEU A 601 0.97 26.46 10.84
CA LEU A 601 1.05 25.12 11.45
C LEU A 601 0.34 25.09 12.81
N GLU A 602 0.42 26.15 13.61
CA GLU A 602 -0.36 26.24 14.85
C GLU A 602 -1.86 26.26 14.58
N GLU A 603 -2.30 27.03 13.59
CA GLU A 603 -3.70 27.09 13.20
C GLU A 603 -4.19 25.73 12.70
N MET A 604 -3.39 25.02 11.92
CA MET A 604 -3.71 23.68 11.43
C MET A 604 -3.79 22.66 12.56
N GLN A 605 -2.89 22.72 13.56
CA GLN A 605 -2.98 21.87 14.75
C GLN A 605 -4.22 22.20 15.60
N LYS A 606 -4.59 23.48 15.73
CA LYS A 606 -5.79 23.94 16.45
C LYS A 606 -7.08 23.55 15.71
N LYS A 607 -7.05 23.62 14.38
CA LYS A 607 -8.12 23.23 13.44
C LYS A 607 -8.09 21.73 13.11
N ARG A 608 -7.30 20.91 13.82
CA ARG A 608 -7.19 19.44 13.63
C ARG A 608 -8.55 18.93 13.16
N GLN A 609 -8.58 18.39 11.93
CA GLN A 609 -9.76 17.72 11.38
C GLN A 609 -10.40 16.93 12.53
N PRO A 610 -11.72 17.03 12.78
CA PRO A 610 -12.32 16.35 13.92
C PRO A 610 -11.85 14.90 13.84
N ARG A 611 -11.14 14.40 14.86
CA ARG A 611 -10.49 13.07 14.84
C ARG A 611 -11.43 11.97 14.32
N LYS A 612 -12.72 12.17 14.57
CA LYS A 612 -13.87 11.41 14.05
C LYS A 612 -13.98 11.33 12.53
N GLU A 613 -13.76 12.42 11.80
CA GLU A 613 -13.82 12.48 10.32
C GLU A 613 -12.68 11.69 9.67
N ARG A 614 -11.45 11.79 10.21
CA ARG A 614 -10.33 10.96 9.75
C ARG A 614 -10.63 9.47 9.96
N LEU A 615 -11.07 9.11 11.17
CA LEU A 615 -11.46 7.72 11.51
C LEU A 615 -12.56 7.19 10.59
N LEU A 616 -13.50 8.05 10.17
CA LEU A 616 -14.56 7.71 9.21
C LEU A 616 -14.03 7.49 7.80
N ALA A 617 -13.13 8.36 7.33
CA ALA A 617 -12.52 8.24 6.00
C ALA A 617 -11.74 6.92 5.90
N ASP A 618 -10.88 6.66 6.89
CA ASP A 618 -10.07 5.44 6.98
C ASP A 618 -10.92 4.17 7.04
N TYR A 619 -12.02 4.21 7.79
CA TYR A 619 -12.96 3.09 7.85
C TYR A 619 -13.67 2.85 6.51
N ARG A 620 -14.11 3.91 5.83
CA ARG A 620 -14.81 3.80 4.54
C ARG A 620 -13.93 3.20 3.46
N GLU A 621 -12.66 3.57 3.47
CA GLU A 621 -11.69 3.00 2.53
C GLU A 621 -11.48 1.51 2.76
N LEU A 622 -11.26 1.08 4.01
CA LEU A 622 -11.17 -0.34 4.33
C LEU A 622 -12.45 -1.09 3.97
N LYS A 623 -13.62 -0.49 4.23
CA LYS A 623 -14.92 -1.05 3.84
C LYS A 623 -15.04 -1.23 2.33
N GLN A 624 -14.56 -0.26 1.55
CA GLN A 624 -14.51 -0.34 0.08
C GLN A 624 -13.55 -1.43 -0.40
N GLU A 625 -12.43 -1.65 0.27
CA GLU A 625 -11.48 -2.71 -0.08
C GLU A 625 -12.03 -4.11 0.22
N LEU A 626 -12.62 -4.29 1.41
CA LEU A 626 -13.22 -5.56 1.83
C LEU A 626 -14.56 -5.84 1.14
N GLY A 627 -15.24 -4.81 0.64
CA GLY A 627 -16.57 -4.90 0.02
C GLY A 627 -17.69 -5.25 1.00
N ARG A 628 -17.43 -5.12 2.30
CA ARG A 628 -18.37 -5.31 3.41
C ARG A 628 -17.89 -4.54 4.63
N ARG A 629 -18.77 -4.41 5.63
CA ARG A 629 -18.39 -3.90 6.96
C ARG A 629 -17.18 -4.71 7.51
N PRO A 630 -16.06 -4.06 7.82
CA PRO A 630 -14.94 -4.70 8.52
C PRO A 630 -15.39 -5.18 9.90
N THR A 631 -14.88 -6.33 10.36
CA THR A 631 -14.97 -6.70 11.78
C THR A 631 -14.01 -5.85 12.62
N TYR A 632 -14.16 -5.85 13.94
CA TYR A 632 -13.24 -5.06 14.76
C TYR A 632 -11.77 -5.52 14.65
N LEU A 633 -11.56 -6.84 14.56
CA LEU A 633 -10.21 -7.39 14.35
C LEU A 633 -9.66 -7.01 12.97
N GLU A 634 -10.47 -7.04 11.92
CA GLU A 634 -10.05 -6.60 10.58
C GLU A 634 -9.74 -5.10 10.54
N LEU A 635 -10.50 -4.26 11.25
CA LEU A 635 -10.15 -2.85 11.41
C LEU A 635 -8.80 -2.68 12.15
N HIS A 636 -8.49 -3.58 13.09
CA HIS A 636 -7.20 -3.60 13.74
C HIS A 636 -6.08 -4.10 12.84
N LEU A 637 -6.31 -5.09 11.99
CA LEU A 637 -5.25 -5.66 11.15
C LEU A 637 -5.03 -4.83 9.88
N HIS A 638 -6.11 -4.41 9.23
CA HIS A 638 -6.13 -3.82 7.90
C HIS A 638 -6.47 -2.31 7.91
N GLY A 639 -6.97 -1.78 9.04
CA GLY A 639 -7.40 -0.38 9.13
C GLY A 639 -6.24 0.60 9.31
N ARG A 640 -6.30 1.69 8.53
CA ARG A 640 -5.33 2.79 8.52
C ARG A 640 -5.10 3.42 9.90
N SER A 641 -6.17 3.88 10.52
CA SER A 641 -6.11 4.43 11.89
C SER A 641 -6.02 3.33 12.95
N GLU A 642 -5.28 3.59 14.03
CA GLU A 642 -5.20 2.72 15.21
C GLU A 642 -6.59 2.33 15.74
N ALA A 643 -6.87 1.03 15.88
CA ALA A 643 -8.17 0.53 16.36
C ALA A 643 -8.51 1.02 17.78
N ALA A 644 -7.47 1.35 18.56
CA ALA A 644 -7.60 1.96 19.89
C ALA A 644 -8.13 3.40 19.85
N GLU A 645 -8.02 4.11 18.72
CA GLU A 645 -8.56 5.46 18.58
C GLU A 645 -10.08 5.47 18.47
N TYR A 646 -10.65 4.48 17.77
CA TYR A 646 -12.10 4.33 17.64
C TYR A 646 -12.76 4.19 19.02
N LYS A 647 -12.24 3.33 19.89
CA LYS A 647 -12.77 3.23 21.26
C LYS A 647 -12.51 4.46 22.14
N GLN A 648 -11.44 5.22 21.89
CA GLN A 648 -11.15 6.43 22.66
C GLN A 648 -12.17 7.54 22.33
N GLU A 649 -12.52 7.70 21.05
CA GLU A 649 -13.43 8.75 20.57
C GLU A 649 -14.91 8.38 20.68
N PHE A 650 -15.23 7.08 20.56
CA PHE A 650 -16.60 6.59 20.45
C PHE A 650 -17.00 5.60 21.55
N GLY A 651 -16.13 5.36 22.54
CA GLY A 651 -16.36 4.45 23.67
C GLY A 651 -16.19 2.97 23.35
N SER A 652 -16.63 2.53 22.16
CA SER A 652 -16.45 1.18 21.62
C SER A 652 -16.44 1.21 20.09
N TYR A 653 -16.02 0.11 19.45
CA TYR A 653 -16.12 -0.01 18.00
C TYR A 653 -17.56 0.08 17.50
N VAL A 654 -18.49 -0.57 18.20
CA VAL A 654 -19.93 -0.49 17.88
C VAL A 654 -20.45 0.94 18.04
N GLY A 655 -19.94 1.69 19.02
CA GLY A 655 -20.25 3.11 19.18
C GLY A 655 -19.79 3.97 17.99
N PHE A 656 -18.65 3.63 17.38
CA PHE A 656 -18.24 4.24 16.12
C PHE A 656 -19.20 3.88 14.99
N LEU A 657 -19.59 2.61 14.84
CA LEU A 657 -20.55 2.18 13.80
C LEU A 657 -21.90 2.90 13.93
N TYR A 658 -22.38 3.08 15.15
CA TYR A 658 -23.59 3.86 15.43
C TYR A 658 -23.44 5.31 14.98
N TRP A 659 -22.33 5.97 15.33
CA TRP A 659 -22.06 7.36 14.92
C TRP A 659 -21.86 7.51 13.41
N ALA A 660 -21.19 6.55 12.76
CA ALA A 660 -20.95 6.53 11.33
C ALA A 660 -22.21 6.26 10.49
N GLY A 661 -23.33 5.91 11.14
CA GLY A 661 -24.60 5.59 10.47
C GLY A 661 -24.59 4.21 9.80
N GLU A 662 -23.72 3.31 10.25
CA GLU A 662 -23.53 1.98 9.63
C GLU A 662 -24.53 0.94 10.16
N LEU A 663 -25.16 1.19 11.31
CA LEU A 663 -26.09 0.25 11.95
C LEU A 663 -27.50 0.31 11.33
N SER A 664 -28.12 -0.85 11.15
CA SER A 664 -29.56 -0.99 10.86
C SER A 664 -30.42 -0.54 12.04
N GLU A 665 -31.73 -0.38 11.84
CA GLU A 665 -32.64 0.07 12.91
C GLU A 665 -32.65 -0.90 14.12
N LEU A 666 -32.65 -2.21 13.87
CA LEU A 666 -32.54 -3.22 14.93
C LEU A 666 -31.19 -3.13 15.66
N GLU A 667 -30.09 -2.97 14.93
CA GLU A 667 -28.77 -2.79 15.54
C GLU A 667 -28.68 -1.52 16.39
N LYS A 668 -29.31 -0.42 15.97
CA LYS A 668 -29.38 0.82 16.77
C LYS A 668 -30.11 0.60 18.10
N GLU A 669 -31.18 -0.20 18.10
CA GLU A 669 -31.89 -0.57 19.32
C GLU A 669 -31.01 -1.42 20.26
N VAL A 670 -30.38 -2.47 19.72
CA VAL A 670 -29.44 -3.32 20.46
C VAL A 670 -28.31 -2.48 21.07
N PHE A 671 -27.69 -1.59 20.28
CA PHE A 671 -26.60 -0.74 20.77
C PHE A 671 -27.06 0.14 21.93
N ARG A 672 -28.18 0.86 21.80
CA ARG A 672 -28.70 1.74 22.88
C ARG A 672 -28.99 0.99 24.17
N LYS A 673 -29.44 -0.26 24.08
CA LYS A 673 -29.80 -1.08 25.24
C LYS A 673 -28.59 -1.71 25.93
N TYR A 674 -27.60 -2.16 25.16
CA TYR A 674 -26.46 -2.94 25.64
C TYR A 674 -25.11 -2.20 25.57
N GLU A 675 -25.10 -0.90 25.25
CA GLU A 675 -23.90 -0.06 25.24
C GLU A 675 -23.03 -0.21 26.51
N PRO A 676 -23.59 -0.23 27.74
CA PRO A 676 -22.78 -0.41 28.95
C PRO A 676 -21.97 -1.72 28.96
N TRP A 677 -22.54 -2.82 28.43
CA TRP A 677 -21.86 -4.10 28.31
C TRP A 677 -20.73 -4.04 27.27
N LEU A 678 -21.02 -3.52 26.08
CA LEU A 678 -20.03 -3.39 25.01
C LEU A 678 -18.83 -2.54 25.46
N VAL A 679 -19.10 -1.44 26.16
CA VAL A 679 -18.05 -0.56 26.72
C VAL A 679 -17.26 -1.25 27.84
N GLU A 680 -17.89 -2.06 28.71
CA GLU A 680 -17.19 -2.82 29.75
C GLU A 680 -16.24 -3.86 29.13
N VAL A 681 -16.73 -4.67 28.18
CA VAL A 681 -15.90 -5.68 27.51
C VAL A 681 -14.74 -5.03 26.76
N GLU A 682 -14.95 -3.86 26.16
CA GLU A 682 -13.93 -3.08 25.47
C GLU A 682 -12.85 -2.50 26.40
N ARG A 683 -13.26 -1.95 27.56
CA ARG A 683 -12.41 -1.13 28.42
C ARG A 683 -11.85 -1.87 29.64
N THR A 684 -12.33 -3.06 29.96
CA THR A 684 -11.89 -3.79 31.16
C THR A 684 -10.37 -3.99 31.16
N VAL A 685 -9.67 -3.73 32.27
CA VAL A 685 -8.20 -3.84 32.31
C VAL A 685 -7.74 -5.30 32.18
N MET A 686 -6.73 -5.56 31.35
CA MET A 686 -6.13 -6.88 31.11
C MET A 686 -4.63 -6.87 31.44
N SER A 687 -4.26 -7.31 32.64
CA SER A 687 -2.86 -7.64 32.97
C SER A 687 -2.45 -9.03 32.46
N LYS A 688 -3.39 -9.98 32.51
CA LYS A 688 -3.35 -11.32 31.90
C LYS A 688 -4.56 -11.47 30.97
N SER A 689 -4.51 -12.33 29.97
CA SER A 689 -5.62 -12.48 29.00
C SER A 689 -6.90 -13.08 29.59
N TYR A 690 -6.84 -13.58 30.82
CA TYR A 690 -7.80 -14.48 31.44
C TYR A 690 -9.27 -14.05 31.35
N LYS A 691 -9.59 -12.77 31.57
CA LYS A 691 -10.98 -12.25 31.47
C LYS A 691 -11.58 -12.55 30.10
N MET A 692 -10.84 -12.24 29.05
CA MET A 692 -11.29 -12.47 27.68
C MET A 692 -11.31 -13.96 27.33
N VAL A 693 -10.41 -14.78 27.90
CA VAL A 693 -10.46 -16.24 27.69
C VAL A 693 -11.71 -16.86 28.32
N VAL A 694 -12.11 -16.40 29.51
CA VAL A 694 -13.38 -16.84 30.14
C VAL A 694 -14.58 -16.37 29.33
N LEU A 695 -14.58 -15.11 28.87
CA LEU A 695 -15.64 -14.60 28.00
C LEU A 695 -15.72 -15.41 26.69
N LYS A 696 -14.57 -15.74 26.09
CA LYS A 696 -14.51 -16.57 24.89
C LYS A 696 -15.10 -17.95 25.16
N ALA A 697 -14.78 -18.58 26.29
CA ALA A 697 -15.36 -19.86 26.68
C ALA A 697 -16.90 -19.81 26.81
N MET A 698 -17.46 -18.68 27.24
CA MET A 698 -18.90 -18.45 27.26
C MET A 698 -19.46 -18.29 25.85
N LEU A 699 -18.82 -17.48 24.99
CA LEU A 699 -19.24 -17.24 23.60
C LEU A 699 -19.27 -18.51 22.73
N GLU A 700 -18.37 -19.47 22.97
CA GLU A 700 -18.35 -20.75 22.24
C GLU A 700 -19.58 -21.64 22.50
N ARG A 701 -20.47 -21.26 23.44
CA ARG A 701 -21.78 -21.92 23.65
C ARG A 701 -22.82 -21.53 22.61
N GLY A 702 -22.52 -20.59 21.72
CA GLY A 702 -23.41 -20.10 20.66
C GLY A 702 -24.26 -18.89 21.06
N SER A 703 -24.94 -18.31 20.08
CA SER A 703 -25.67 -17.05 20.22
C SER A 703 -26.80 -17.08 21.26
N SER A 704 -27.45 -18.22 21.45
CA SER A 704 -28.54 -18.36 22.42
C SER A 704 -28.08 -18.72 23.84
N GLY A 705 -26.89 -19.31 24.00
CA GLY A 705 -26.44 -19.88 25.29
C GLY A 705 -25.26 -19.15 25.95
N TRP A 706 -24.63 -18.19 25.27
CA TRP A 706 -23.41 -17.57 25.78
C TRP A 706 -23.60 -16.74 27.05
N HIS A 707 -24.80 -16.20 27.27
CA HIS A 707 -25.11 -15.36 28.41
C HIS A 707 -25.48 -16.16 29.67
N GLU A 708 -25.65 -17.48 29.54
CA GLU A 708 -25.92 -18.36 30.66
C GLU A 708 -24.73 -18.39 31.64
N PRO A 709 -24.99 -18.53 32.95
CA PRO A 709 -23.92 -18.60 33.95
C PRO A 709 -22.89 -19.71 33.69
N ILE A 710 -21.66 -19.49 34.14
CA ILE A 710 -20.56 -20.46 34.02
C ILE A 710 -19.85 -20.64 35.36
N THR A 711 -19.45 -21.87 35.65
CA THR A 711 -18.61 -22.20 36.82
C THR A 711 -17.12 -22.26 36.44
N PRO A 712 -16.19 -22.04 37.38
CA PRO A 712 -14.76 -22.22 37.13
C PRO A 712 -14.38 -23.61 36.59
N GLN A 713 -15.12 -24.65 36.99
CA GLN A 713 -14.95 -26.03 36.52
C GLN A 713 -15.32 -26.16 35.04
N GLN A 714 -16.48 -25.64 34.65
CA GLN A 714 -16.92 -25.65 33.24
C GLN A 714 -15.98 -24.86 32.32
N ALA A 715 -15.36 -23.79 32.80
CA ALA A 715 -14.41 -22.99 32.01
C ALA A 715 -13.01 -23.61 31.91
N ALA A 716 -12.63 -24.51 32.83
CA ALA A 716 -11.23 -24.92 33.04
C ALA A 716 -10.59 -25.59 31.80
N ALA A 717 -11.29 -26.52 31.17
CA ALA A 717 -10.76 -27.24 30.01
C ALA A 717 -10.49 -26.31 28.83
N PHE A 718 -11.45 -25.44 28.49
CA PHE A 718 -11.27 -24.46 27.41
C PHE A 718 -10.17 -23.46 27.72
N PHE A 719 -10.17 -22.92 28.94
CA PHE A 719 -9.20 -21.93 29.40
C PHE A 719 -7.75 -22.44 29.31
N HIS A 720 -7.50 -23.66 29.79
CA HIS A 720 -6.17 -24.27 29.72
C HIS A 720 -5.76 -24.57 28.28
N ARG A 721 -6.63 -25.19 27.49
CA ARG A 721 -6.36 -25.51 26.09
C ARG A 721 -6.01 -24.26 25.29
N TYR A 722 -6.82 -23.20 25.40
CA TYR A 722 -6.62 -21.96 24.65
C TYR A 722 -5.25 -21.30 24.92
N LEU A 723 -4.80 -21.32 26.17
CA LEU A 723 -3.52 -20.74 26.59
C LEU A 723 -2.31 -21.63 26.27
N THR A 724 -2.49 -22.95 26.20
CA THR A 724 -1.37 -23.90 25.98
C THR A 724 -1.21 -24.37 24.54
N GLU A 725 -2.23 -24.23 23.70
CA GLU A 725 -2.23 -24.63 22.29
C GLU A 725 -1.17 -23.90 21.45
N LYS A 726 -0.83 -22.66 21.83
CA LYS A 726 0.20 -21.86 21.16
C LYS A 726 1.30 -21.50 22.16
N GLU A 727 2.55 -21.75 21.78
CA GLU A 727 3.71 -21.61 22.65
C GLU A 727 3.88 -20.17 23.18
N TYR A 728 3.64 -19.15 22.34
CA TYR A 728 3.73 -17.74 22.74
C TYR A 728 2.69 -17.38 23.81
N ARG A 729 1.43 -17.83 23.69
CA ARG A 729 0.37 -17.59 24.69
C ARG A 729 0.74 -18.22 26.03
N LYS A 730 1.26 -19.45 25.98
CA LYS A 730 1.74 -20.19 27.15
C LYS A 730 2.86 -19.43 27.85
N ARG A 731 3.84 -18.92 27.10
CA ARG A 731 4.97 -18.18 27.67
C ARG A 731 4.55 -16.82 28.24
N ILE A 732 3.62 -16.11 27.61
CA ILE A 732 3.17 -14.78 28.07
C ILE A 732 2.34 -14.90 29.35
N ASP A 733 1.29 -15.70 29.35
CA ASP A 733 0.35 -15.77 30.47
C ASP A 733 0.78 -16.78 31.55
N PHE A 734 1.36 -17.93 31.17
CA PHE A 734 1.90 -18.95 32.10
C PHE A 734 3.44 -18.80 32.29
N SER A 735 3.89 -17.56 32.46
CA SER A 735 5.29 -17.17 32.70
C SER A 735 5.73 -17.32 34.16
N ASP A 736 4.81 -17.12 35.09
CA ASP A 736 5.09 -16.98 36.52
C ASP A 736 5.32 -18.36 37.18
N GLY A 737 6.06 -18.42 38.29
CA GLY A 737 6.42 -19.71 38.93
C GLY A 737 5.23 -20.57 39.36
N GLU A 738 4.09 -19.96 39.69
CA GLU A 738 2.83 -20.64 40.02
C GLU A 738 2.14 -21.19 38.77
N THR A 739 2.10 -20.42 37.68
CA THR A 739 1.38 -20.78 36.43
C THR A 739 2.19 -21.69 35.52
N LYS A 740 3.53 -21.71 35.62
CA LYS A 740 4.39 -22.72 34.98
C LYS A 740 4.06 -24.15 35.40
N ARG A 741 3.61 -24.34 36.64
CA ARG A 741 3.16 -25.65 37.15
C ARG A 741 1.83 -26.10 36.56
N LEU A 742 1.13 -25.21 35.84
CA LEU A 742 -0.14 -25.47 35.16
C LEU A 742 0.03 -25.69 33.65
N TRP A 743 1.26 -25.86 33.17
CA TRP A 743 1.50 -26.25 31.77
C TRP A 743 0.90 -27.61 31.47
N GLN A 744 0.92 -28.53 32.43
CA GLN A 744 0.13 -29.75 32.40
C GLN A 744 -1.27 -29.47 32.98
N TYR A 745 -2.30 -30.01 32.34
CA TYR A 745 -3.67 -29.78 32.74
C TYR A 745 -3.96 -30.41 34.11
N ASP A 746 -4.49 -29.60 35.03
CA ASP A 746 -4.98 -29.99 36.34
C ASP A 746 -6.27 -29.20 36.60
N GLU A 747 -7.41 -29.87 36.48
CA GLU A 747 -8.73 -29.23 36.54
C GLU A 747 -8.91 -28.45 37.85
N GLU A 748 -8.56 -29.05 38.99
CA GLU A 748 -8.78 -28.43 40.30
C GLU A 748 -7.95 -27.16 40.47
N LYS A 749 -6.67 -27.18 40.05
CA LYS A 749 -5.80 -26.00 40.13
C LYS A 749 -6.21 -24.92 39.13
N VAL A 750 -6.59 -25.29 37.91
CA VAL A 750 -7.04 -24.34 36.88
C VAL A 750 -8.35 -23.69 37.30
N SER A 751 -9.32 -24.45 37.84
CA SER A 751 -10.56 -23.89 38.37
C SER A 751 -10.32 -22.95 39.55
N LYS A 752 -9.41 -23.28 40.47
CA LYS A 752 -9.01 -22.37 41.57
C LYS A 752 -8.37 -21.09 41.03
N LEU A 753 -7.55 -21.19 39.99
CA LEU A 753 -6.98 -20.02 39.31
C LEU A 753 -8.10 -19.15 38.74
N ILE A 754 -8.99 -19.72 37.92
CA ILE A 754 -10.10 -18.99 37.26
C ILE A 754 -11.02 -18.30 38.27
N ALA A 755 -11.36 -18.99 39.36
CA ALA A 755 -12.17 -18.43 40.44
C ALA A 755 -11.48 -17.20 41.05
N ARG A 756 -10.21 -17.34 41.47
CA ARG A 756 -9.39 -16.25 42.05
C ARG A 756 -9.21 -15.10 41.06
N MET A 757 -8.90 -15.42 39.80
CA MET A 757 -8.73 -14.52 38.67
C MET A 757 -8.92 -15.28 37.35
N PRO A 758 -9.90 -14.90 36.51
CA PRO A 758 -10.43 -13.55 36.42
C PRO A 758 -11.77 -13.33 37.13
N MET A 759 -12.51 -14.37 37.55
CA MET A 759 -13.92 -14.24 37.90
C MET A 759 -14.19 -13.28 39.08
N THR A 760 -13.51 -13.45 40.21
CA THR A 760 -13.63 -12.51 41.35
C THR A 760 -13.20 -11.09 40.99
N LYS A 761 -12.09 -10.95 40.24
CA LYS A 761 -11.54 -9.63 39.89
C LYS A 761 -12.43 -8.87 38.91
N TRP A 762 -13.04 -9.56 37.96
CA TRP A 762 -13.92 -8.92 36.98
C TRP A 762 -15.24 -8.50 37.60
N SER A 763 -15.86 -9.36 38.43
CA SER A 763 -17.07 -9.00 39.16
C SER A 763 -16.89 -7.76 40.06
N GLY A 764 -15.72 -7.61 40.68
CA GLY A 764 -15.41 -6.41 41.47
C GLY A 764 -15.14 -5.14 40.65
N SER A 765 -14.87 -5.24 39.35
CA SER A 765 -14.49 -4.09 38.50
C SER A 765 -15.54 -3.72 37.43
N SER A 766 -16.59 -4.53 37.25
CA SER A 766 -17.54 -4.41 36.13
C SER A 766 -18.77 -3.54 36.41
N ASN A 767 -18.72 -2.68 37.44
CA ASN A 767 -19.81 -1.78 37.83
C ASN A 767 -21.21 -2.43 37.90
N GLY A 768 -21.29 -3.67 38.40
CA GLY A 768 -22.55 -4.40 38.58
C GLY A 768 -23.04 -5.21 37.37
N LEU A 769 -22.37 -5.15 36.21
CA LEU A 769 -22.75 -5.93 35.01
C LEU A 769 -22.45 -7.43 35.12
N ILE A 770 -21.57 -7.82 36.04
CA ILE A 770 -21.10 -9.18 36.24
C ILE A 770 -21.08 -9.50 37.73
N SER A 771 -21.58 -10.66 38.10
CA SER A 771 -21.51 -11.18 39.46
C SER A 771 -20.68 -12.47 39.52
N PHE A 772 -19.95 -12.66 40.61
CA PHE A 772 -19.34 -13.94 40.96
C PHE A 772 -19.65 -14.26 42.42
N ALA A 773 -20.63 -15.14 42.65
CA ALA A 773 -21.07 -15.58 43.97
C ALA A 773 -21.32 -17.08 43.97
N ASN A 774 -21.01 -17.77 45.07
CA ASN A 774 -21.23 -19.21 45.22
C ASN A 774 -20.62 -20.06 44.07
N ASN A 775 -19.44 -19.68 43.56
CA ASN A 775 -18.77 -20.30 42.40
C ASN A 775 -19.53 -20.20 41.06
N VAL A 776 -20.49 -19.28 40.95
CA VAL A 776 -21.23 -19.03 39.71
C VAL A 776 -20.87 -17.63 39.20
N PHE A 777 -20.39 -17.57 37.95
CA PHE A 777 -20.12 -16.33 37.23
C PHE A 777 -21.28 -16.04 36.27
N ALA A 778 -21.92 -14.88 36.41
CA ALA A 778 -23.14 -14.55 35.67
C ALA A 778 -23.17 -13.08 35.21
N LEU A 779 -23.74 -12.86 34.03
CA LEU A 779 -24.08 -11.52 33.53
C LEU A 779 -25.35 -11.03 34.25
N GLN A 780 -25.42 -9.75 34.60
CA GLN A 780 -26.50 -9.16 35.40
C GLN A 780 -27.48 -8.31 34.57
N PHE A 781 -27.71 -8.70 33.32
CA PHE A 781 -28.66 -8.05 32.42
C PHE A 781 -29.39 -9.09 31.57
N ALA A 782 -30.64 -8.80 31.22
CA ALA A 782 -31.45 -9.69 30.39
C ALA A 782 -31.23 -9.39 28.90
N ILE A 783 -31.14 -10.45 28.11
CA ILE A 783 -31.01 -10.37 26.65
C ILE A 783 -32.31 -10.88 26.03
N GLU A 784 -32.95 -10.04 25.21
CA GLU A 784 -34.13 -10.46 24.45
C GLU A 784 -33.74 -11.39 23.32
N ASP A 785 -34.60 -12.36 22.99
CA ASP A 785 -34.30 -13.39 21.98
C ASP A 785 -33.91 -12.79 20.62
N GLU A 786 -34.56 -11.69 20.23
CA GLU A 786 -34.27 -10.96 18.98
C GLU A 786 -32.90 -10.26 18.99
N HIS A 787 -32.33 -10.00 20.16
CA HIS A 787 -31.04 -9.31 20.34
C HIS A 787 -29.86 -10.26 20.52
N GLN A 788 -30.11 -11.55 20.81
CA GLN A 788 -29.09 -12.52 21.19
C GLN A 788 -27.99 -12.68 20.15
N GLU A 789 -28.36 -12.79 18.87
CA GLU A 789 -27.39 -13.01 17.77
C GLU A 789 -26.49 -11.79 17.54
N ILE A 790 -27.08 -10.59 17.47
CA ILE A 790 -26.34 -9.34 17.23
C ILE A 790 -25.38 -9.09 18.40
N LEU A 791 -25.87 -9.17 19.63
CA LEU A 791 -25.06 -8.92 20.83
C LEU A 791 -23.95 -9.95 21.00
N HIS A 792 -24.23 -11.23 20.70
CA HIS A 792 -23.22 -12.28 20.68
C HIS A 792 -22.10 -11.95 19.71
N ASN A 793 -22.43 -11.60 18.46
CA ASN A 793 -21.44 -11.35 17.41
C ASN A 793 -20.55 -10.14 17.75
N TRP A 794 -21.14 -9.02 18.19
CA TRP A 794 -20.35 -7.86 18.63
C TRP A 794 -19.47 -8.16 19.84
N THR A 795 -19.98 -8.90 20.83
CA THR A 795 -19.19 -9.29 22.00
C THR A 795 -18.02 -10.20 21.59
N LYS A 796 -18.25 -11.10 20.63
CA LYS A 796 -17.22 -11.98 20.08
C LYS A 796 -16.15 -11.19 19.33
N GLU A 797 -16.51 -10.27 18.46
CA GLU A 797 -15.56 -9.42 17.72
C GLU A 797 -14.66 -8.62 18.66
N ILE A 798 -15.25 -7.99 19.70
CA ILE A 798 -14.48 -7.26 20.72
C ILE A 798 -13.54 -8.23 21.44
N CYS A 799 -14.03 -9.40 21.86
CA CYS A 799 -13.23 -10.39 22.57
C CYS A 799 -12.02 -10.86 21.75
N GLU A 800 -12.22 -11.17 20.47
CA GLU A 800 -11.18 -11.63 19.55
C GLU A 800 -10.13 -10.56 19.29
N TYR A 801 -10.55 -9.33 18.99
CA TYR A 801 -9.67 -8.17 18.86
C TYR A 801 -8.81 -7.97 20.13
N ARG A 802 -9.45 -8.00 21.30
CA ARG A 802 -8.75 -7.77 22.57
C ARG A 802 -7.73 -8.85 22.91
N LEU A 803 -8.04 -10.12 22.60
CA LEU A 803 -7.10 -11.23 22.76
C LEU A 803 -5.92 -11.08 21.80
N HIS A 804 -6.17 -10.68 20.55
CA HIS A 804 -5.13 -10.46 19.56
C HIS A 804 -4.13 -9.37 20.01
N VAL A 805 -4.63 -8.16 20.30
CA VAL A 805 -3.81 -7.02 20.74
C VAL A 805 -3.01 -7.33 22.01
N TYR A 806 -3.58 -8.11 22.94
CA TYR A 806 -2.90 -8.47 24.18
C TYR A 806 -1.64 -9.29 23.93
N PHE A 807 -1.73 -10.32 23.08
CA PHE A 807 -0.58 -11.19 22.84
C PHE A 807 0.42 -10.59 21.85
N GLU A 808 -0.05 -9.78 20.89
CA GLU A 808 0.80 -8.99 20.00
C GLU A 808 1.79 -8.13 20.81
N ARG A 809 1.28 -7.31 21.75
CA ARG A 809 2.10 -6.39 22.58
C ARG A 809 3.09 -7.06 23.53
N LYS A 810 2.92 -8.35 23.82
CA LYS A 810 3.70 -9.09 24.82
C LYS A 810 4.63 -10.14 24.19
N GLY A 811 4.48 -10.39 22.88
CA GLY A 811 5.32 -11.30 22.11
C GLY A 811 6.44 -10.61 21.34
N GLY A 812 6.39 -9.28 21.19
CA GLY A 812 7.45 -8.44 20.62
C GLY A 812 8.45 -7.93 21.65
#